data_AF-A0A8C9G568-F1
#
_entry.id   AF-A0A8C9G568-F1
#
_cell.length_a   1.000
_cell.length_b   1.000
_cell.length_c   1.000
_cell.angle_alpha   90.00
_cell.angle_beta   90.00
_cell.angle_gamma   90.00
#
_symmetry.space_group_name_H-M   'P 1'
#
loop_
_entity.id
_entity.type
_entity.pdbx_description
1 polymer ?
#
loop_
_entity_poly.entity_id
_entity_poly.type
_entity_poly.pdbx_seq_one_letter_code
_entity_poly.pdbx_strand_id
1 'polypeptide(L)'
;RDPYSLTLSFFQHALNGGIRRYHVASVLCQRAKVAMSHFEPNEYINYEKLEKNINIVRKRLDRPLTLSEKIVYGHLDDPAKQEIERGKTYLRLRPDRVAMQDATAQMAMLQFISSGLPKVAVPSTIHCDHLIEAQSGGEKDLRRAKDINQEVYNFLSTAGAKYGVGFWKPGSGIIHQIILENYSYPGVMLIGTDSHTPNGGGLGGICIGVGGADAVDVMAGIPWELKCPKVIGVKLTGKLSGWSSPKDVILKVAGILTVKGGTGAIIEYHGPGVDSISCTGKIARIAYLELSVVGGMATICNMGAEIGATTSVFPYNTRMKKYLSKTGRADIAALADEFQQYLVPDAGCQYDQVIEINLSELKPHINGPFTPDLAHPVSDVGAVAEKEGWPVDIRVGLIGSCTNSSYEDMGRSAAVAKQALAHGLKCKSKFTITPGSEQIRATIERDGYAQILRDIGGLILANACGPCIGQWDRKDIKKGEKNTIVTSYNRNFTGRNDANPETHAFVTSPEIVTALSIAGTLKFNPETDFLTGADGKKFKLEAPDADELPKLDFDPGQDTYQYPPKDGSGQHVDVSPTSQRLQLLEPFDKWDGKDLEDMLILIKVKGKCTTDHISAAGPWLKFRGHLDNISNNLLIGAINIENGKANSVRNALTQEFGPVPDTARYYKKMGVKWAVIGDENYGEGSSREHAALEPRHLGGRVIITKSFARIHETNLKKQGLLPLTFADPADYNKIHPVDKLSIVGLADFAPGKPLKCIIKHPNGSQETIMLNHTFNESQIEWFQAGSALNRMKELQQKSS
;
A
#
# COMPACT_ATOMS: atom_id res chain seq x y z
N ARG A 1 -27.56 68.35 3.06
CA ARG A 1 -27.15 69.30 4.12
C ARG A 1 -25.84 68.79 4.69
N ASP A 2 -24.75 69.12 4.01
CA ASP A 2 -23.47 69.35 4.66
C ASP A 2 -23.62 70.66 5.49
N PRO A 3 -22.73 71.04 6.46
CA PRO A 3 -21.44 71.52 5.96
C PRO A 3 -20.22 71.67 6.92
N TYR A 4 -19.06 71.85 6.25
CA TYR A 4 -17.90 72.73 6.57
C TYR A 4 -16.95 72.35 7.71
N SER A 5 -15.63 72.61 7.68
CA SER A 5 -14.61 73.06 6.70
C SER A 5 -13.36 73.37 7.57
N LEU A 6 -12.11 73.12 7.18
CA LEU A 6 -11.18 74.03 6.49
C LEU A 6 -9.80 73.33 6.59
N THR A 7 -8.88 73.34 5.62
CA THR A 7 -8.18 74.49 5.00
C THR A 7 -7.41 73.95 3.77
N LEU A 8 -7.71 74.29 2.49
CA LEU A 8 -7.13 75.37 1.63
C LEU A 8 -5.60 75.58 1.79
N SER A 9 -4.73 75.53 0.76
CA SER A 9 -4.66 76.33 -0.50
C SER A 9 -3.53 75.80 -1.44
N PHE A 10 -3.82 75.37 -2.68
CA PHE A 10 -3.58 76.04 -3.99
C PHE A 10 -2.14 76.45 -4.39
N PHE A 11 -1.58 75.83 -5.44
CA PHE A 11 -1.35 76.47 -6.76
C PHE A 11 -0.84 75.48 -7.84
N GLN A 12 -1.37 75.64 -9.05
CA GLN A 12 -1.07 74.90 -10.29
C GLN A 12 -0.44 75.90 -11.27
N HIS A 13 0.80 75.71 -11.72
CA HIS A 13 1.30 76.14 -13.04
C HIS A 13 2.75 75.73 -13.26
N ALA A 14 2.99 74.82 -14.22
CA ALA A 14 3.91 75.01 -15.35
C ALA A 14 4.21 73.66 -16.02
N LEU A 15 3.98 73.64 -17.32
CA LEU A 15 4.26 72.57 -18.27
C LEU A 15 5.74 72.15 -18.23
N ASN A 16 6.00 70.84 -18.13
CA ASN A 16 6.77 70.06 -19.12
C ASN A 16 7.24 68.73 -18.54
N GLY A 17 6.87 67.63 -19.21
CA GLY A 17 7.64 66.39 -19.20
C GLY A 17 6.92 65.15 -18.65
N GLY A 18 6.50 64.28 -19.56
CA GLY A 18 6.63 62.83 -19.35
C GLY A 18 5.41 62.08 -18.80
N ILE A 19 4.56 61.62 -19.73
CA ILE A 19 3.88 60.32 -19.77
C ILE A 19 3.86 59.51 -18.45
N ARG A 20 2.69 59.37 -17.83
CA ARG A 20 2.30 58.12 -17.14
C ARG A 20 0.84 57.78 -17.43
N ARG A 21 0.66 56.77 -18.30
CA ARG A 21 -0.60 56.04 -18.44
C ARG A 21 -0.92 55.41 -17.09
N TYR A 22 -2.11 55.66 -16.55
CA TYR A 22 -2.66 54.86 -15.46
C TYR A 22 -2.84 53.43 -15.98
N HIS A 23 -1.91 52.55 -15.64
CA HIS A 23 -2.18 51.13 -15.66
C HIS A 23 -3.21 50.87 -14.56
N VAL A 24 -4.44 50.58 -14.99
CA VAL A 24 -5.38 49.79 -14.21
C VAL A 24 -4.73 48.41 -14.05
N ALA A 25 -3.86 48.28 -13.05
CA ALA A 25 -3.27 47.02 -12.67
C ALA A 25 -4.40 46.16 -12.10
N SER A 26 -4.67 45.09 -12.82
CA SER A 26 -5.47 43.95 -12.42
C SER A 26 -5.27 43.58 -10.95
N VAL A 27 -6.23 43.96 -10.09
CA VAL A 27 -6.53 43.20 -8.87
C VAL A 27 -7.31 41.95 -9.31
N LEU A 28 -6.64 41.08 -10.07
CA LEU A 28 -7.11 39.75 -10.39
C LEU A 28 -6.63 38.85 -9.24
N CYS A 29 -7.57 38.55 -8.34
CA CYS A 29 -7.67 37.34 -7.52
C CYS A 29 -6.37 36.50 -7.41
N GLN A 30 -5.40 36.92 -6.61
CA GLN A 30 -4.36 36.00 -6.14
C GLN A 30 -5.00 35.14 -5.04
N ARG A 31 -5.60 34.02 -5.42
CA ARG A 31 -6.07 32.97 -4.48
C ARG A 31 -4.87 32.33 -3.77
N ALA A 32 -5.11 31.80 -2.57
CA ALA A 32 -4.08 31.44 -1.59
C ALA A 32 -3.06 30.43 -2.11
N LYS A 33 -1.76 30.76 -2.00
CA LYS A 33 -0.65 29.83 -2.19
C LYS A 33 -0.52 28.94 -0.95
N VAL A 34 -1.23 27.81 -0.92
CA VAL A 34 -1.16 26.83 0.17
C VAL A 34 -0.20 25.70 -0.20
N ALA A 35 0.79 25.46 0.66
CA ALA A 35 1.81 24.44 0.40
C ALA A 35 1.24 23.01 0.49
N MET A 36 1.83 22.06 -0.24
CA MET A 36 1.44 20.64 -0.18
C MET A 36 1.73 20.03 1.19
N SER A 37 2.80 20.48 1.87
CA SER A 37 3.15 20.07 3.23
C SER A 37 4.08 21.11 3.89
N HIS A 38 4.35 20.94 5.19
CA HIS A 38 5.35 21.74 5.90
C HIS A 38 6.79 21.54 5.37
N PHE A 39 7.06 20.42 4.70
CA PHE A 39 8.40 20.06 4.21
C PHE A 39 8.68 20.63 2.82
N GLU A 40 7.63 20.98 2.08
CA GLU A 40 7.71 21.50 0.71
C GLU A 40 7.02 22.87 0.58
N PRO A 41 7.47 23.92 1.29
CA PRO A 41 6.76 25.22 1.37
C PRO A 41 6.68 25.99 0.04
N ASN A 42 7.43 25.56 -0.97
CA ASN A 42 7.45 26.15 -2.30
C ASN A 42 6.63 25.35 -3.33
N GLU A 43 6.06 24.22 -2.93
CA GLU A 43 5.22 23.37 -3.77
C GLU A 43 3.77 23.53 -3.31
N TYR A 44 2.88 23.97 -4.21
CA TYR A 44 1.52 24.38 -3.84
C TYR A 44 0.47 23.38 -4.32
N ILE A 45 -0.60 23.23 -3.53
CA ILE A 45 -1.77 22.46 -3.92
C ILE A 45 -2.44 23.14 -5.13
N ASN A 46 -2.74 22.37 -6.18
CA ASN A 46 -3.24 22.89 -7.44
C ASN A 46 -4.68 22.45 -7.75
N TYR A 47 -5.63 22.83 -6.89
CA TYR A 47 -7.05 22.55 -7.14
C TYR A 47 -7.62 23.29 -8.35
N GLU A 48 -7.02 24.40 -8.78
CA GLU A 48 -7.44 25.09 -10.01
C GLU A 48 -7.18 24.24 -11.25
N LYS A 49 -6.03 23.55 -11.32
CA LYS A 49 -5.75 22.57 -12.36
C LYS A 49 -6.72 21.39 -12.28
N LEU A 50 -6.97 20.88 -11.07
CA LEU A 50 -7.93 19.79 -10.85
C LEU A 50 -9.33 20.16 -11.38
N GLU A 51 -9.86 21.32 -10.95
CA GLU A 51 -11.13 21.89 -11.41
C GLU A 51 -11.17 22.03 -12.94
N LYS A 52 -10.13 22.64 -13.53
CA LYS A 52 -10.04 22.85 -14.98
C LYS A 52 -10.13 21.52 -15.73
N ASN A 53 -9.37 20.52 -15.29
CA ASN A 53 -9.32 19.21 -15.93
C ASN A 53 -10.64 18.44 -15.75
N ILE A 54 -11.22 18.45 -14.54
CA ILE A 54 -12.55 17.87 -14.28
C ILE A 54 -13.59 18.48 -15.22
N ASN A 55 -13.59 19.81 -15.38
CA ASN A 55 -14.56 20.50 -16.24
C ASN A 55 -14.38 20.18 -17.73
N ILE A 56 -13.14 20.00 -18.21
CA ILE A 56 -12.87 19.52 -19.57
C ILE A 56 -13.45 18.11 -19.75
N VAL A 57 -13.16 17.20 -18.83
CA VAL A 57 -13.59 15.80 -18.92
C VAL A 57 -15.10 15.67 -18.78
N ARG A 58 -15.72 16.40 -17.86
CA ARG A 58 -17.16 16.42 -17.65
C ARG A 58 -17.91 16.85 -18.93
N LYS A 59 -17.42 17.86 -19.64
CA LYS A 59 -17.99 18.30 -20.93
C LYS A 59 -17.90 17.22 -22.02
N ARG A 60 -16.89 16.36 -21.98
CA ARG A 60 -16.69 15.27 -22.95
C ARG A 60 -17.55 14.05 -22.63
N LEU A 61 -17.68 13.70 -21.34
CA LEU A 61 -18.38 12.50 -20.91
C LEU A 61 -19.89 12.71 -20.71
N ASP A 62 -20.34 13.95 -20.52
CA ASP A 62 -21.74 14.36 -20.33
C ASP A 62 -22.52 13.50 -19.32
N ARG A 63 -21.87 13.20 -18.18
CA ARG A 63 -22.46 12.42 -17.09
C ARG A 63 -21.90 12.84 -15.73
N PRO A 64 -22.63 12.57 -14.62
CA PRO A 64 -22.09 12.73 -13.28
C PRO A 64 -20.85 11.85 -13.05
N LEU A 65 -19.84 12.40 -12.36
CA LEU A 65 -18.60 11.70 -12.04
C LEU A 65 -18.61 11.24 -10.58
N THR A 66 -18.11 10.03 -10.33
CA THR A 66 -17.79 9.60 -8.96
C THR A 66 -16.64 10.43 -8.39
N LEU A 67 -16.40 10.37 -7.09
CA LEU A 67 -15.27 11.09 -6.47
C LEU A 67 -13.93 10.64 -7.07
N SER A 68 -13.77 9.32 -7.17
CA SER A 68 -12.58 8.71 -7.75
C SER A 68 -12.36 9.15 -9.20
N GLU A 69 -13.42 9.24 -10.02
CA GLU A 69 -13.32 9.77 -11.38
C GLU A 69 -12.93 11.24 -11.41
N LYS A 70 -13.49 12.08 -10.54
CA LYS A 70 -13.10 13.50 -10.44
C LYS A 70 -11.61 13.64 -10.18
N ILE A 71 -11.09 12.96 -9.16
CA ILE A 71 -9.68 13.06 -8.80
C ILE A 71 -8.81 12.43 -9.87
N VAL A 72 -9.11 11.21 -10.33
CA VAL A 72 -8.30 10.52 -11.34
C VAL A 72 -8.27 11.30 -12.66
N TYR A 73 -9.43 11.72 -13.18
CA TYR A 73 -9.50 12.42 -14.45
C TYR A 73 -9.00 13.87 -14.36
N GLY A 74 -9.11 14.48 -13.18
CA GLY A 74 -8.49 15.77 -12.88
C GLY A 74 -6.96 15.76 -12.96
N HIS A 75 -6.32 14.59 -12.85
CA HIS A 75 -4.87 14.40 -12.95
C HIS A 75 -4.39 13.88 -14.32
N LEU A 76 -5.26 13.84 -15.33
CA LEU A 76 -4.84 13.48 -16.68
C LEU A 76 -3.80 14.45 -17.24
N ASP A 77 -2.81 13.91 -17.95
CA ASP A 77 -1.79 14.69 -18.67
C ASP A 77 -2.42 15.44 -19.86
N ASP A 78 -3.34 14.80 -20.59
CA ASP A 78 -4.13 15.41 -21.67
C ASP A 78 -5.63 15.12 -21.46
N PRO A 79 -6.34 15.90 -20.64
CA PRO A 79 -7.76 15.69 -20.37
C PRO A 79 -8.66 15.94 -21.59
N ALA A 80 -8.17 16.61 -22.64
CA ALA A 80 -8.94 16.92 -23.84
C ALA A 80 -9.00 15.75 -24.82
N LYS A 81 -7.92 14.96 -24.93
CA LYS A 81 -7.80 13.87 -25.90
C LYS A 81 -7.76 12.47 -25.30
N GLN A 82 -7.56 12.35 -23.99
CA GLN A 82 -7.50 11.02 -23.35
C GLN A 82 -8.79 10.24 -23.58
N GLU A 83 -8.67 9.02 -24.11
CA GLU A 83 -9.77 8.04 -24.15
C GLU A 83 -10.05 7.49 -22.75
N ILE A 84 -11.32 7.52 -22.34
CA ILE A 84 -11.76 7.18 -20.98
C ILE A 84 -12.85 6.13 -21.06
N GLU A 85 -12.50 4.88 -20.76
CA GLU A 85 -13.45 3.79 -20.63
C GLU A 85 -13.04 2.88 -19.45
N ARG A 86 -13.92 2.81 -18.44
CA ARG A 86 -13.68 2.01 -17.23
C ARG A 86 -13.39 0.55 -17.59
N GLY A 87 -12.33 0.00 -17.00
CA GLY A 87 -11.89 -1.38 -17.20
C GLY A 87 -11.20 -1.65 -18.54
N LYS A 88 -11.02 -0.67 -19.43
CA LYS A 88 -10.41 -0.88 -20.76
C LYS A 88 -9.23 0.03 -21.06
N THR A 89 -9.41 1.35 -21.05
CA THR A 89 -8.35 2.27 -21.50
C THR A 89 -7.23 2.43 -20.48
N TYR A 90 -6.03 2.78 -20.93
CA TYR A 90 -4.93 3.20 -20.05
C TYR A 90 -4.91 4.73 -19.95
N LEU A 91 -5.07 5.24 -18.75
CA LEU A 91 -5.03 6.66 -18.41
C LEU A 91 -3.58 7.09 -18.22
N ARG A 92 -3.19 8.21 -18.83
CA ARG A 92 -1.87 8.83 -18.60
C ARG A 92 -2.02 9.96 -17.58
N LEU A 93 -1.43 9.75 -16.41
CA LEU A 93 -1.66 10.53 -15.20
C LEU A 93 -0.40 11.27 -14.75
N ARG A 94 -0.60 12.34 -13.99
CA ARG A 94 0.44 13.11 -13.32
C ARG A 94 0.20 13.12 -11.81
N PRO A 95 0.71 12.12 -11.07
CA PRO A 95 0.66 12.14 -9.61
C PRO A 95 1.41 13.36 -9.05
N ASP A 96 0.90 13.92 -7.95
CA ASP A 96 1.48 15.10 -7.30
C ASP A 96 2.74 14.76 -6.51
N ARG A 97 2.83 13.53 -5.99
CA ARG A 97 3.97 13.08 -5.20
C ARG A 97 4.21 11.57 -5.23
N VAL A 98 5.43 11.21 -4.83
CA VAL A 98 5.88 9.83 -4.67
C VAL A 98 6.26 9.57 -3.21
N ALA A 99 5.94 8.39 -2.70
CA ALA A 99 6.43 7.92 -1.41
C ALA A 99 7.03 6.51 -1.52
N MET A 100 8.17 6.28 -0.87
CA MET A 100 8.88 5.01 -0.92
C MET A 100 9.22 4.54 0.49
N GLN A 101 9.17 3.24 0.72
CA GLN A 101 9.64 2.63 1.97
C GLN A 101 10.96 1.89 1.74
N ASP A 102 11.82 1.81 2.75
CA ASP A 102 13.23 1.38 2.64
C ASP A 102 13.45 0.00 2.01
N ALA A 103 12.52 -0.95 2.11
CA ALA A 103 12.62 -2.25 1.43
C ALA A 103 12.33 -2.18 -0.09
N THR A 104 11.67 -1.15 -0.61
CA THR A 104 11.46 -0.94 -2.06
C THR A 104 12.20 0.28 -2.61
N ALA A 105 12.48 1.27 -1.77
CA ALA A 105 13.24 2.46 -2.11
C ALA A 105 14.64 2.13 -2.62
N GLN A 106 15.27 1.07 -2.09
CA GLN A 106 16.59 0.62 -2.56
C GLN A 106 16.59 0.39 -4.07
N MET A 107 15.69 -0.46 -4.55
CA MET A 107 15.63 -0.83 -5.96
C MET A 107 15.06 0.29 -6.84
N ALA A 108 14.11 1.08 -6.33
CA ALA A 108 13.60 2.25 -7.03
C ALA A 108 14.70 3.31 -7.25
N MET A 109 15.50 3.61 -6.22
CA MET A 109 16.61 4.56 -6.32
C MET A 109 17.73 4.03 -7.20
N LEU A 110 18.04 2.73 -7.20
CA LEU A 110 19.00 2.14 -8.13
C LEU A 110 18.56 2.30 -9.58
N GLN A 111 17.28 2.06 -9.89
CA GLN A 111 16.71 2.30 -11.22
C GLN A 111 16.73 3.80 -11.58
N PHE A 112 16.43 4.70 -10.63
CA PHE A 112 16.53 6.14 -10.84
C PHE A 112 17.98 6.59 -11.12
N ILE A 113 18.96 6.08 -10.37
CA ILE A 113 20.40 6.30 -10.62
C ILE A 113 20.76 5.88 -12.05
N SER A 114 20.27 4.71 -12.50
CA SER A 114 20.50 4.22 -13.86
C SER A 114 19.88 5.08 -14.95
N SER A 115 18.85 5.89 -14.63
CA SER A 115 18.25 6.86 -15.57
C SER A 115 19.15 8.07 -15.85
N GLY A 116 20.17 8.31 -15.01
CA GLY A 116 21.08 9.45 -15.15
C GLY A 116 20.46 10.83 -14.87
N LEU A 117 19.21 10.90 -14.42
CA LEU A 117 18.55 12.17 -14.10
C LEU A 117 19.15 12.83 -12.85
N PRO A 118 19.30 14.16 -12.83
CA PRO A 118 20.00 14.85 -11.75
C PRO A 118 19.16 15.02 -10.47
N LYS A 119 17.83 15.04 -10.59
CA LYS A 119 16.88 15.30 -9.50
C LYS A 119 15.50 14.75 -9.85
N VAL A 120 14.72 14.37 -8.84
CA VAL A 120 13.31 14.00 -9.01
C VAL A 120 12.43 15.18 -9.45
N ALA A 121 11.41 14.89 -10.25
CA ALA A 121 10.50 15.87 -10.87
C ALA A 121 9.32 16.29 -9.98
N VAL A 122 8.95 15.48 -8.99
CA VAL A 122 7.86 15.76 -8.04
C VAL A 122 8.33 15.51 -6.60
N PRO A 123 7.70 16.14 -5.59
CA PRO A 123 7.96 15.84 -4.19
C PRO A 123 8.00 14.34 -3.92
N SER A 124 9.09 13.88 -3.32
CA SER A 124 9.35 12.46 -3.11
C SER A 124 9.89 12.23 -1.70
N THR A 125 9.46 11.16 -1.03
CA THR A 125 9.97 10.82 0.30
C THR A 125 10.34 9.34 0.44
N ILE A 126 11.38 9.07 1.24
CA ILE A 126 11.80 7.72 1.67
C ILE A 126 11.50 7.58 3.16
N HIS A 127 10.95 6.43 3.55
CA HIS A 127 10.58 6.09 4.94
C HIS A 127 11.30 4.80 5.37
N CYS A 128 12.00 4.84 6.51
CA CYS A 128 12.79 3.71 7.01
C CYS A 128 12.06 2.91 8.10
N ASP A 129 11.21 1.97 7.69
CA ASP A 129 10.26 1.25 8.54
C ASP A 129 10.23 -0.28 8.34
N HIS A 130 10.82 -0.85 7.29
CA HIS A 130 10.77 -2.29 7.01
C HIS A 130 12.02 -3.06 7.48
N LEU A 131 13.10 -2.39 7.86
CA LEU A 131 14.37 -3.05 8.24
C LEU A 131 14.62 -3.10 9.76
N ILE A 132 13.60 -2.80 10.57
CA ILE A 132 13.67 -2.83 12.04
C ILE A 132 12.99 -4.11 12.56
N GLU A 133 13.80 -5.06 13.01
CA GLU A 133 13.33 -6.34 13.56
C GLU A 133 12.93 -6.24 15.03
N ALA A 134 11.70 -6.66 15.34
CA ALA A 134 11.20 -6.75 16.70
C ALA A 134 11.86 -7.92 17.46
N GLN A 135 12.42 -7.65 18.64
CA GLN A 135 13.04 -8.66 19.50
C GLN A 135 12.94 -8.29 20.99
N SER A 136 13.46 -7.13 21.36
CA SER A 136 13.64 -6.70 22.76
C SER A 136 12.85 -5.44 23.14
N GLY A 137 12.19 -4.79 22.18
CA GLY A 137 11.38 -3.60 22.39
C GLY A 137 12.04 -2.29 21.93
N GLY A 138 11.18 -1.31 21.64
CA GLY A 138 11.46 0.06 21.19
C GLY A 138 12.91 0.41 20.84
N GLU A 139 13.58 1.08 21.77
CA GLU A 139 14.91 1.68 21.55
C GLU A 139 16.02 0.66 21.28
N LYS A 140 15.95 -0.52 21.91
CA LYS A 140 16.97 -1.57 21.74
C LYS A 140 16.94 -2.12 20.32
N ASP A 141 15.74 -2.40 19.82
CA ASP A 141 15.52 -2.89 18.46
C ASP A 141 15.90 -1.83 17.43
N LEU A 142 15.57 -0.56 17.69
CA LEU A 142 15.94 0.55 16.82
C LEU A 142 17.46 0.76 16.73
N ARG A 143 18.18 0.72 17.87
CA ARG A 143 19.65 0.84 17.90
C ARG A 143 20.30 -0.29 17.10
N ARG A 144 19.88 -1.53 17.37
CA ARG A 144 20.33 -2.71 16.64
C ARG A 144 20.08 -2.58 15.14
N ALA A 145 18.91 -2.08 14.74
CA ALA A 145 18.60 -1.90 13.33
C ALA A 145 19.47 -0.84 12.64
N LYS A 146 19.82 0.25 13.35
CA LYS A 146 20.76 1.27 12.85
C LYS A 146 22.14 0.66 12.61
N ASP A 147 22.65 -0.14 13.54
CA ASP A 147 23.95 -0.79 13.40
C ASP A 147 23.96 -1.81 12.25
N ILE A 148 22.96 -2.70 12.19
CA ILE A 148 22.87 -3.78 11.18
C ILE A 148 22.64 -3.24 9.75
N ASN A 149 21.89 -2.15 9.62
CA ASN A 149 21.48 -1.62 8.31
C ASN A 149 22.14 -0.29 7.95
N GLN A 150 23.22 0.08 8.65
CA GLN A 150 23.92 1.35 8.44
C GLN A 150 24.28 1.60 6.97
N GLU A 151 24.72 0.57 6.25
CA GLU A 151 25.03 0.65 4.82
C GLU A 151 23.82 1.08 3.98
N VAL A 152 22.68 0.43 4.18
CA VAL A 152 21.44 0.71 3.43
C VAL A 152 20.86 2.07 3.80
N TYR A 153 20.82 2.40 5.08
CA TYR A 153 20.32 3.70 5.52
C TYR A 153 21.20 4.85 5.03
N ASN A 154 22.53 4.66 5.00
CA ASN A 154 23.45 5.63 4.44
C ASN A 154 23.19 5.82 2.94
N PHE A 155 23.08 4.73 2.17
CA PHE A 155 22.73 4.79 0.75
C PHE A 155 21.44 5.58 0.49
N LEU A 156 20.37 5.27 1.21
CA LEU A 156 19.08 5.95 1.03
C LEU A 156 19.15 7.43 1.44
N SER A 157 19.85 7.74 2.54
CA SER A 157 20.03 9.12 3.03
C SER A 157 20.82 9.98 2.03
N THR A 158 21.96 9.47 1.54
CA THR A 158 22.80 10.21 0.58
C THR A 158 22.16 10.27 -0.81
N ALA A 159 21.46 9.22 -1.24
CA ALA A 159 20.67 9.23 -2.47
C ALA A 159 19.54 10.25 -2.38
N GLY A 160 18.84 10.33 -1.24
CA GLY A 160 17.82 11.35 -1.03
C GLY A 160 18.39 12.76 -1.05
N ALA A 161 19.54 12.98 -0.40
CA ALA A 161 20.23 14.25 -0.43
C ALA A 161 20.68 14.66 -1.84
N LYS A 162 21.19 13.71 -2.64
CA LYS A 162 21.66 13.96 -4.02
C LYS A 162 20.50 14.30 -4.97
N TYR A 163 19.44 13.49 -4.95
CA TYR A 163 18.36 13.56 -5.94
C TYR A 163 17.15 14.38 -5.49
N GLY A 164 17.20 15.02 -4.32
CA GLY A 164 16.15 15.90 -3.84
C GLY A 164 14.94 15.17 -3.23
N VAL A 165 15.17 14.01 -2.60
CA VAL A 165 14.13 13.20 -1.95
C VAL A 165 14.22 13.38 -0.43
N GLY A 166 13.09 13.71 0.20
CA GLY A 166 13.01 13.81 1.66
C GLY A 166 13.23 12.48 2.35
N PHE A 167 13.98 12.46 3.46
CA PHE A 167 14.37 11.21 4.11
C PHE A 167 13.87 11.15 5.56
N TRP A 168 12.95 10.23 5.84
CA TRP A 168 12.51 9.91 7.19
C TRP A 168 13.40 8.82 7.79
N LYS A 169 14.14 9.18 8.84
CA LYS A 169 15.14 8.34 9.48
C LYS A 169 14.50 7.10 10.15
N PRO A 170 15.28 6.03 10.39
CA PRO A 170 14.80 4.87 11.13
C PRO A 170 14.22 5.25 12.50
N GLY A 171 13.01 4.79 12.78
CA GLY A 171 12.25 5.09 14.01
C GLY A 171 11.27 6.25 13.91
N SER A 172 11.25 6.97 12.77
CA SER A 172 10.26 8.01 12.47
C SER A 172 8.82 7.51 12.49
N GLY A 173 8.58 6.32 11.95
CA GLY A 173 7.24 5.79 11.78
C GLY A 173 7.08 5.02 10.48
N ILE A 174 5.93 4.36 10.39
CA ILE A 174 5.51 3.60 9.23
C ILE A 174 5.02 4.56 8.16
N ILE A 175 5.43 4.32 6.91
CA ILE A 175 5.20 5.18 5.74
C ILE A 175 3.78 5.75 5.66
N HIS A 176 2.75 4.90 5.84
CA HIS A 176 1.35 5.30 5.66
C HIS A 176 0.84 6.22 6.76
N GLN A 177 1.34 6.04 7.98
CA GLN A 177 0.98 6.88 9.12
C GLN A 177 1.60 8.27 8.94
N ILE A 178 2.89 8.31 8.58
CA ILE A 178 3.60 9.56 8.28
C ILE A 178 2.93 10.28 7.09
N ILE A 179 2.54 9.55 6.04
CA ILE A 179 1.78 10.10 4.91
C ILE A 179 0.48 10.74 5.37
N LEU A 180 -0.30 10.06 6.19
CA LEU A 180 -1.59 10.59 6.64
C LEU A 180 -1.42 11.86 7.50
N GLU A 181 -0.43 11.84 8.40
CA GLU A 181 -0.11 12.94 9.31
C GLU A 181 0.43 14.19 8.59
N ASN A 182 1.15 14.01 7.48
CA ASN A 182 1.96 15.09 6.89
C ASN A 182 1.68 15.40 5.42
N TYR A 183 1.34 14.40 4.60
CA TYR A 183 1.47 14.47 3.14
C TYR A 183 0.18 14.21 2.35
N SER A 184 -0.78 13.49 2.91
CA SER A 184 -2.08 13.28 2.29
C SER A 184 -2.97 14.51 2.50
N TYR A 185 -3.80 14.84 1.51
CA TYR A 185 -4.83 15.88 1.59
C TYR A 185 -5.94 15.58 0.57
N PRO A 186 -7.14 16.15 0.73
CA PRO A 186 -8.26 15.90 -0.18
C PRO A 186 -7.89 16.15 -1.65
N GLY A 187 -8.17 15.22 -2.55
CA GLY A 187 -7.89 15.42 -3.97
C GLY A 187 -6.43 15.20 -4.41
N VAL A 188 -5.48 14.90 -3.50
CA VAL A 188 -4.11 14.54 -3.91
C VAL A 188 -4.12 13.25 -4.74
N MET A 189 -3.29 13.18 -5.78
CA MET A 189 -2.90 11.92 -6.41
C MET A 189 -1.50 11.51 -5.94
N LEU A 190 -1.42 10.47 -5.11
CA LEU A 190 -0.19 9.97 -4.53
C LEU A 190 0.08 8.55 -5.03
N ILE A 191 1.30 8.28 -5.49
CA ILE A 191 1.74 6.90 -5.69
C ILE A 191 2.79 6.52 -4.66
N GLY A 192 2.71 5.28 -4.18
CA GLY A 192 3.61 4.76 -3.16
C GLY A 192 4.13 3.39 -3.52
N THR A 193 5.42 3.11 -3.27
CA THR A 193 6.01 1.77 -3.53
C THR A 193 5.60 0.73 -2.49
N ASP A 194 4.34 0.74 -2.06
CA ASP A 194 3.76 -0.13 -1.05
C ASP A 194 2.28 -0.40 -1.34
N SER A 195 1.81 -1.63 -1.09
CA SER A 195 0.42 -2.02 -1.37
C SER A 195 -0.61 -1.28 -0.51
N HIS A 196 -0.25 -0.85 0.70
CA HIS A 196 -1.15 -0.23 1.67
C HIS A 196 -1.21 1.30 1.55
N THR A 197 -0.58 1.86 0.50
CA THR A 197 -0.69 3.27 0.10
C THR A 197 -2.15 3.79 0.04
N PRO A 198 -3.17 2.98 -0.33
CA PRO A 198 -4.59 3.37 -0.21
C PRO A 198 -5.02 3.93 1.15
N ASN A 199 -4.26 3.72 2.23
CA ASN A 199 -4.47 4.35 3.54
C ASN A 199 -4.75 5.87 3.44
N GLY A 200 -4.03 6.58 2.56
CA GLY A 200 -4.19 8.03 2.39
C GLY A 200 -5.57 8.46 1.87
N GLY A 201 -6.36 7.55 1.28
CA GLY A 201 -7.73 7.82 0.84
C GLY A 201 -8.72 8.04 1.98
N GLY A 202 -8.33 7.73 3.22
CA GLY A 202 -9.04 8.16 4.42
C GLY A 202 -9.02 9.67 4.66
N LEU A 203 -8.18 10.41 3.92
CA LEU A 203 -8.11 11.87 3.90
C LEU A 203 -8.49 12.46 2.53
N GLY A 204 -9.29 11.71 1.76
CA GLY A 204 -9.90 12.18 0.51
C GLY A 204 -8.97 12.20 -0.71
N GLY A 205 -7.78 11.61 -0.61
CA GLY A 205 -6.84 11.46 -1.72
C GLY A 205 -7.03 10.19 -2.53
N ILE A 206 -6.52 10.17 -3.76
CA ILE A 206 -6.31 8.95 -4.55
C ILE A 206 -4.87 8.49 -4.35
N CYS A 207 -4.68 7.52 -3.46
CA CYS A 207 -3.37 7.02 -3.07
C CYS A 207 -3.20 5.58 -3.57
N ILE A 208 -2.32 5.32 -4.53
CA ILE A 208 -2.23 4.03 -5.24
C ILE A 208 -0.86 3.39 -4.99
N GLY A 209 -0.88 2.11 -4.61
CA GLY A 209 0.34 1.30 -4.45
C GLY A 209 0.90 0.86 -5.80
N VAL A 210 2.21 1.00 -6.03
CA VAL A 210 2.88 0.68 -7.30
C VAL A 210 4.23 -0.03 -7.08
N GLY A 211 4.86 -0.53 -8.15
CA GLY A 211 6.25 -0.99 -8.11
C GLY A 211 7.25 0.17 -8.16
N GLY A 212 8.54 -0.11 -7.91
CA GLY A 212 9.58 0.90 -7.95
C GLY A 212 9.75 1.53 -9.34
N ALA A 213 9.65 0.75 -10.42
CA ALA A 213 9.71 1.27 -11.78
C ALA A 213 8.62 2.32 -12.11
N ASP A 214 7.40 2.17 -11.61
CA ASP A 214 6.34 3.19 -11.77
C ASP A 214 6.65 4.47 -10.99
N ALA A 215 7.21 4.32 -9.78
CA ALA A 215 7.67 5.47 -9.00
C ALA A 215 8.80 6.23 -9.74
N VAL A 216 9.70 5.49 -10.40
CA VAL A 216 10.76 6.07 -11.23
C VAL A 216 10.20 6.86 -12.41
N ASP A 217 9.13 6.40 -13.09
CA ASP A 217 8.50 7.19 -14.16
C ASP A 217 8.09 8.58 -13.66
N VAL A 218 7.36 8.64 -12.55
CA VAL A 218 6.85 9.91 -12.00
C VAL A 218 7.99 10.77 -11.48
N MET A 219 8.96 10.18 -10.78
CA MET A 219 10.19 10.87 -10.37
C MET A 219 11.00 11.37 -11.57
N ALA A 220 10.92 10.72 -12.73
CA ALA A 220 11.57 11.12 -13.97
C ALA A 220 10.76 12.14 -14.80
N GLY A 221 9.54 12.49 -14.36
CA GLY A 221 8.66 13.40 -15.09
C GLY A 221 7.99 12.76 -16.31
N ILE A 222 7.87 11.44 -16.35
CA ILE A 222 7.16 10.67 -17.37
C ILE A 222 5.70 10.45 -16.91
N PRO A 223 4.69 10.56 -17.80
CA PRO A 223 3.31 10.23 -17.44
C PRO A 223 3.19 8.80 -16.92
N TRP A 224 2.51 8.62 -15.79
CA TRP A 224 2.25 7.30 -15.23
C TRP A 224 0.99 6.69 -15.84
N GLU A 225 1.05 5.43 -16.23
CA GLU A 225 -0.09 4.72 -16.81
C GLU A 225 -0.88 3.93 -15.78
N LEU A 226 -2.21 4.12 -15.79
CA LEU A 226 -3.14 3.36 -14.98
C LEU A 226 -4.29 2.87 -15.84
N LYS A 227 -4.56 1.55 -15.83
CA LYS A 227 -5.79 1.02 -16.43
C LYS A 227 -7.00 1.67 -15.76
N CYS A 228 -7.87 2.30 -16.54
CA CYS A 228 -9.00 3.09 -16.07
C CYS A 228 -9.84 2.24 -15.10
N PRO A 229 -9.93 2.60 -13.81
CA PRO A 229 -10.60 1.74 -12.85
C PRO A 229 -12.11 1.68 -13.07
N LYS A 230 -12.72 0.55 -12.71
CA LYS A 230 -14.15 0.53 -12.34
C LYS A 230 -14.33 1.17 -10.96
N VAL A 231 -15.57 1.42 -10.55
CA VAL A 231 -15.88 1.99 -9.22
C VAL A 231 -16.90 1.13 -8.50
N ILE A 232 -16.54 0.60 -7.33
CA ILE A 232 -17.45 -0.13 -6.44
C ILE A 232 -17.89 0.84 -5.33
N GLY A 233 -19.18 1.15 -5.29
CA GLY A 233 -19.77 2.01 -4.27
C GLY A 233 -20.12 1.22 -3.00
N VAL A 234 -19.49 1.53 -1.87
CA VAL A 234 -19.89 0.98 -0.57
C VAL A 234 -20.71 2.03 0.18
N LYS A 235 -22.02 1.83 0.23
CA LYS A 235 -22.96 2.71 0.90
C LYS A 235 -23.04 2.36 2.39
N LEU A 236 -22.60 3.27 3.22
CA LEU A 236 -22.64 3.16 4.68
C LEU A 236 -23.90 3.84 5.20
N THR A 237 -24.66 3.12 6.02
CA THR A 237 -25.87 3.61 6.72
C THR A 237 -25.76 3.33 8.21
N GLY A 238 -26.61 3.95 9.04
CA GLY A 238 -26.53 3.81 10.49
C GLY A 238 -25.24 4.42 11.07
N LYS A 239 -24.85 3.94 12.26
CA LYS A 239 -23.67 4.40 13.01
C LYS A 239 -23.05 3.23 13.78
N LEU A 240 -21.71 3.22 13.87
CA LEU A 240 -20.97 2.26 14.69
C LEU A 240 -21.29 2.46 16.18
N SER A 241 -21.37 1.36 16.93
CA SER A 241 -21.68 1.39 18.36
C SER A 241 -20.98 0.27 19.13
N GLY A 242 -20.76 0.50 20.43
CA GLY A 242 -20.17 -0.50 21.32
C GLY A 242 -18.77 -0.94 20.89
N TRP A 243 -18.59 -2.25 20.75
CA TRP A 243 -17.32 -2.89 20.40
C TRP A 243 -16.97 -2.79 18.90
N SER A 244 -17.93 -2.44 18.06
CA SER A 244 -17.70 -2.32 16.62
C SER A 244 -16.83 -1.10 16.30
N SER A 245 -15.92 -1.32 15.37
CA SER A 245 -14.89 -0.39 14.93
C SER A 245 -14.88 -0.28 13.40
N PRO A 246 -14.23 0.75 12.83
CA PRO A 246 -14.06 0.85 11.38
C PRO A 246 -13.30 -0.33 10.76
N LYS A 247 -12.47 -1.01 11.54
CA LYS A 247 -11.84 -2.26 11.10
C LYS A 247 -12.88 -3.32 10.71
N ASP A 248 -13.99 -3.41 11.44
CA ASP A 248 -15.04 -4.39 11.15
C ASP A 248 -15.75 -4.12 9.82
N VAL A 249 -15.81 -2.86 9.39
CA VAL A 249 -16.40 -2.48 8.08
C VAL A 249 -15.60 -3.13 6.97
N ILE A 250 -14.27 -2.94 6.97
CA ILE A 250 -13.42 -3.51 5.91
C ILE A 250 -13.25 -5.03 6.04
N LEU A 251 -13.26 -5.59 7.25
CA LEU A 251 -13.30 -7.05 7.44
C LEU A 251 -14.57 -7.65 6.84
N LYS A 252 -15.72 -6.99 7.01
CA LYS A 252 -16.99 -7.39 6.40
C LYS A 252 -16.98 -7.24 4.88
N VAL A 253 -16.50 -6.10 4.36
CA VAL A 253 -16.35 -5.89 2.91
C VAL A 253 -15.41 -6.93 2.30
N ALA A 254 -14.31 -7.28 2.97
CA ALA A 254 -13.39 -8.32 2.53
C ALA A 254 -14.09 -9.69 2.46
N GLY A 255 -14.92 -10.04 3.43
CA GLY A 255 -15.73 -11.26 3.38
C GLY A 255 -16.78 -11.27 2.26
N ILE A 256 -17.33 -10.11 1.89
CA ILE A 256 -18.31 -9.98 0.80
C ILE A 256 -17.63 -10.08 -0.58
N LEU A 257 -16.52 -9.36 -0.77
CA LEU A 257 -15.86 -9.24 -2.07
C LEU A 257 -14.83 -10.32 -2.33
N THR A 258 -14.32 -11.00 -1.30
CA THR A 258 -13.15 -11.90 -1.35
C THR A 258 -11.87 -11.18 -1.78
N VAL A 259 -10.72 -11.88 -1.74
CA VAL A 259 -9.42 -11.34 -2.19
C VAL A 259 -9.36 -10.95 -3.68
N LYS A 260 -10.38 -11.32 -4.48
CA LYS A 260 -10.44 -11.05 -5.92
C LYS A 260 -11.40 -9.93 -6.31
N GLY A 261 -12.41 -9.64 -5.49
CA GLY A 261 -13.58 -8.86 -5.93
C GLY A 261 -13.32 -7.37 -6.19
N GLY A 262 -12.23 -6.81 -5.66
CA GLY A 262 -11.83 -5.43 -5.90
C GLY A 262 -10.92 -5.24 -7.13
N THR A 263 -10.47 -6.32 -7.78
CA THR A 263 -9.45 -6.26 -8.83
C THR A 263 -9.84 -5.32 -9.98
N GLY A 264 -9.02 -4.30 -10.22
CA GLY A 264 -9.26 -3.33 -11.30
C GLY A 264 -10.34 -2.28 -11.00
N ALA A 265 -10.80 -2.19 -9.74
CA ALA A 265 -11.75 -1.17 -9.29
C ALA A 265 -11.15 -0.27 -8.19
N ILE A 266 -11.72 0.92 -8.01
CA ILE A 266 -11.56 1.74 -6.81
C ILE A 266 -12.81 1.54 -5.93
N ILE A 267 -12.60 1.34 -4.63
CA ILE A 267 -13.70 1.29 -3.67
C ILE A 267 -14.02 2.71 -3.19
N GLU A 268 -15.24 3.15 -3.40
CA GLU A 268 -15.70 4.49 -3.03
C GLU A 268 -16.78 4.41 -1.96
N TYR A 269 -16.48 4.94 -0.78
CA TYR A 269 -17.40 4.93 0.35
C TYR A 269 -18.32 6.14 0.30
N HIS A 270 -19.63 5.93 0.46
CA HIS A 270 -20.63 6.99 0.40
C HIS A 270 -21.81 6.70 1.34
N GLY A 271 -22.78 7.61 1.42
CA GLY A 271 -23.97 7.45 2.27
C GLY A 271 -23.84 8.09 3.66
N PRO A 272 -24.95 8.17 4.42
CA PRO A 272 -25.03 8.94 5.66
C PRO A 272 -24.14 8.40 6.79
N GLY A 273 -23.78 7.11 6.75
CA GLY A 273 -22.91 6.50 7.73
C GLY A 273 -21.45 6.97 7.64
N VAL A 274 -21.04 7.57 6.52
CA VAL A 274 -19.66 8.08 6.32
C VAL A 274 -19.27 9.09 7.40
N ASP A 275 -20.15 10.02 7.75
CA ASP A 275 -19.86 11.04 8.77
C ASP A 275 -19.84 10.48 10.20
N SER A 276 -20.28 9.23 10.41
CA SER A 276 -20.15 8.53 11.70
C SER A 276 -18.78 7.89 11.90
N ILE A 277 -18.00 7.78 10.83
CA ILE A 277 -16.61 7.35 10.84
C ILE A 277 -15.75 8.60 10.81
N SER A 278 -14.59 8.62 11.43
CA SER A 278 -13.68 9.75 11.29
C SER A 278 -12.47 9.44 10.43
N CYS A 279 -11.66 10.47 10.18
CA CYS A 279 -10.40 10.33 9.47
C CYS A 279 -9.51 9.26 10.12
N THR A 280 -9.32 9.37 11.45
CA THR A 280 -8.54 8.41 12.26
C THR A 280 -9.06 8.16 13.68
N GLY A 281 -10.01 8.96 14.23
CA GLY A 281 -10.54 8.84 15.63
C GLY A 281 -12.01 9.29 15.99
N LYS A 282 -12.70 8.93 17.08
CA LYS A 282 -14.04 9.46 17.58
C LYS A 282 -14.21 10.92 18.14
N ILE A 283 -15.16 11.74 17.65
CA ILE A 283 -15.48 13.04 18.31
C ILE A 283 -15.98 12.85 19.76
N ALA A 284 -15.39 13.61 20.68
CA ALA A 284 -15.81 13.77 22.07
C ALA A 284 -17.31 14.16 22.20
N ARG A 285 -17.97 13.59 23.21
CA ARG A 285 -19.34 13.93 23.63
C ARG A 285 -19.56 15.44 23.72
N ILE A 286 -20.45 15.99 22.90
CA ILE A 286 -21.25 17.15 23.33
C ILE A 286 -22.31 16.56 24.28
N ALA A 287 -22.35 17.05 25.51
CA ALA A 287 -23.09 16.47 26.64
C ALA A 287 -24.63 16.34 26.48
N TYR A 288 -25.20 16.58 25.30
CA TYR A 288 -26.64 16.56 25.05
C TYR A 288 -27.11 15.66 23.88
N LEU A 289 -26.21 14.99 23.16
CA LEU A 289 -26.58 14.05 22.08
C LEU A 289 -25.72 12.78 22.19
N GLU A 290 -26.37 11.62 22.30
CA GLU A 290 -25.73 10.29 22.23
C GLU A 290 -25.19 10.02 20.81
N LEU A 291 -24.09 10.69 20.45
CA LEU A 291 -23.35 10.49 19.21
C LEU A 291 -22.08 9.68 19.51
N SER A 292 -22.14 8.37 19.25
CA SER A 292 -20.95 7.53 19.10
C SER A 292 -20.42 7.66 17.68
N VAL A 293 -19.19 8.13 17.55
CA VAL A 293 -18.39 8.19 16.32
C VAL A 293 -17.22 7.23 16.56
N VAL A 294 -16.68 6.52 15.57
CA VAL A 294 -15.49 5.67 15.77
C VAL A 294 -14.59 5.83 14.54
N GLY A 295 -13.28 5.97 14.72
CA GLY A 295 -12.36 6.38 13.66
C GLY A 295 -11.66 5.30 12.87
N GLY A 296 -11.29 5.64 11.63
CA GLY A 296 -10.62 4.70 10.73
C GLY A 296 -11.11 4.68 9.29
N MET A 297 -11.43 5.83 8.67
CA MET A 297 -11.52 5.90 7.20
C MET A 297 -10.20 5.42 6.57
N ALA A 298 -9.06 5.82 7.13
CA ALA A 298 -7.75 5.34 6.70
C ALA A 298 -7.58 3.83 6.88
N THR A 299 -8.00 3.28 8.03
CA THR A 299 -8.03 1.82 8.30
C THR A 299 -8.83 1.06 7.26
N ILE A 300 -10.02 1.56 6.91
CA ILE A 300 -10.89 0.96 5.90
C ILE A 300 -10.22 1.00 4.53
N CYS A 301 -9.66 2.14 4.13
CA CYS A 301 -8.99 2.25 2.83
C CYS A 301 -7.72 1.41 2.74
N ASN A 302 -6.94 1.34 3.82
CA ASN A 302 -5.71 0.57 3.94
C ASN A 302 -5.95 -0.90 3.58
N MET A 303 -6.89 -1.55 4.26
CA MET A 303 -7.18 -2.97 4.06
C MET A 303 -8.04 -3.24 2.80
N GLY A 304 -8.46 -2.20 2.07
CA GLY A 304 -8.95 -2.34 0.71
C GLY A 304 -7.91 -2.94 -0.26
N ALA A 305 -6.63 -2.91 0.07
CA ALA A 305 -5.58 -3.59 -0.70
C ALA A 305 -5.75 -5.12 -0.71
N GLU A 306 -6.32 -5.71 0.35
CA GLU A 306 -6.46 -7.16 0.54
C GLU A 306 -7.54 -7.77 -0.34
N ILE A 307 -8.45 -6.96 -0.88
CA ILE A 307 -9.45 -7.38 -1.89
C ILE A 307 -9.00 -7.11 -3.33
N GLY A 308 -7.75 -6.67 -3.52
CA GLY A 308 -7.18 -6.38 -4.84
C GLY A 308 -7.59 -5.03 -5.44
N ALA A 309 -8.20 -4.14 -4.64
CA ALA A 309 -8.60 -2.82 -5.11
C ALA A 309 -7.39 -2.00 -5.58
N THR A 310 -7.60 -1.18 -6.62
CA THR A 310 -6.57 -0.22 -7.09
C THR A 310 -6.26 0.80 -6.01
N THR A 311 -7.31 1.32 -5.37
CA THR A 311 -7.26 2.09 -4.12
C THR A 311 -8.67 2.16 -3.51
N SER A 312 -8.82 2.85 -2.40
CA SER A 312 -10.08 3.11 -1.70
C SER A 312 -10.13 4.57 -1.27
N VAL A 313 -11.29 5.21 -1.32
CA VAL A 313 -11.42 6.65 -1.01
C VAL A 313 -12.73 7.00 -0.29
N PHE A 314 -12.65 7.97 0.62
CA PHE A 314 -13.79 8.63 1.25
C PHE A 314 -13.94 10.09 0.74
N PRO A 315 -15.16 10.63 0.64
CA PRO A 315 -15.38 12.04 0.30
C PRO A 315 -14.93 13.00 1.39
N TYR A 316 -14.48 14.19 0.99
CA TYR A 316 -14.09 15.23 1.92
C TYR A 316 -15.25 15.62 2.84
N ASN A 317 -14.99 15.63 4.15
CA ASN A 317 -15.97 15.95 5.16
C ASN A 317 -15.37 16.63 6.39
N THR A 318 -16.22 16.96 7.36
CA THR A 318 -15.85 17.69 8.58
C THR A 318 -14.85 16.93 9.46
N ARG A 319 -14.78 15.60 9.36
CA ARG A 319 -13.84 14.76 10.10
C ARG A 319 -12.42 14.92 9.56
N MET A 320 -12.27 14.91 8.23
CA MET A 320 -10.99 15.19 7.57
C MET A 320 -10.52 16.61 7.89
N LYS A 321 -11.43 17.60 7.88
CA LYS A 321 -11.13 18.99 8.27
C LYS A 321 -10.56 19.10 9.69
N LYS A 322 -11.18 18.41 10.65
CA LYS A 322 -10.72 18.38 12.04
C LYS A 322 -9.33 17.76 12.15
N TYR A 323 -9.09 16.66 11.47
CA TYR A 323 -7.79 15.97 11.47
C TYR A 323 -6.68 16.82 10.83
N LEU A 324 -6.93 17.44 9.68
CA LEU A 324 -6.01 18.40 9.04
C LEU A 324 -5.64 19.53 10.01
N SER A 325 -6.63 20.13 10.66
CA SER A 325 -6.39 21.21 11.63
C SER A 325 -5.55 20.73 12.82
N LYS A 326 -5.83 19.53 13.35
CA LYS A 326 -5.11 18.97 14.50
C LYS A 326 -3.67 18.53 14.18
N THR A 327 -3.39 18.30 12.91
CA THR A 327 -2.04 18.00 12.39
C THR A 327 -1.33 19.25 11.83
N GLY A 328 -1.80 20.46 12.17
CA GLY A 328 -1.15 21.71 11.81
C GLY A 328 -1.44 22.23 10.39
N ARG A 329 -2.42 21.65 9.69
CA ARG A 329 -2.73 21.89 8.27
C ARG A 329 -4.10 22.54 8.06
N ALA A 330 -4.45 23.51 8.93
CA ALA A 330 -5.75 24.18 8.90
C ALA A 330 -5.97 25.02 7.62
N ASP A 331 -4.89 25.51 7.01
CA ASP A 331 -4.86 26.19 5.71
C ASP A 331 -5.26 25.27 4.55
N ILE A 332 -4.77 24.03 4.52
CA ILE A 332 -5.21 23.01 3.55
C ILE A 332 -6.71 22.72 3.71
N ALA A 333 -7.18 22.62 4.95
CA ALA A 333 -8.61 22.44 5.23
C ALA A 333 -9.46 23.62 4.71
N ALA A 334 -9.03 24.86 4.94
CA ALA A 334 -9.72 26.04 4.44
C ALA A 334 -9.77 26.08 2.90
N LEU A 335 -8.66 25.74 2.24
CA LEU A 335 -8.62 25.64 0.78
C LEU A 335 -9.53 24.51 0.26
N ALA A 336 -9.58 23.36 0.94
CA ALA A 336 -10.45 22.25 0.56
C ALA A 336 -11.95 22.61 0.70
N ASP A 337 -12.33 23.43 1.69
CA ASP A 337 -13.71 23.93 1.81
C ASP A 337 -14.12 24.77 0.58
N GLU A 338 -13.20 25.60 0.04
CA GLU A 338 -13.47 26.41 -1.16
C GLU A 338 -13.71 25.56 -2.41
N PHE A 339 -13.08 24.38 -2.49
CA PHE A 339 -13.16 23.46 -3.63
C PHE A 339 -14.00 22.20 -3.36
N GLN A 340 -14.81 22.20 -2.30
CA GLN A 340 -15.53 21.02 -1.81
C GLN A 340 -16.34 20.29 -2.91
N GLN A 341 -16.94 21.03 -3.86
CA GLN A 341 -17.72 20.46 -4.96
C GLN A 341 -16.92 19.49 -5.87
N TYR A 342 -15.60 19.62 -5.90
CA TYR A 342 -14.70 18.74 -6.66
C TYR A 342 -14.14 17.59 -5.81
N LEU A 343 -14.38 17.61 -4.49
CA LEU A 343 -13.87 16.68 -3.48
C LEU A 343 -14.96 15.78 -2.87
N VAL A 344 -16.15 15.78 -3.48
CA VAL A 344 -17.28 14.89 -3.20
C VAL A 344 -17.79 14.28 -4.51
N PRO A 345 -18.46 13.11 -4.52
CA PRO A 345 -19.07 12.57 -5.75
C PRO A 345 -20.16 13.51 -6.29
N ASP A 346 -20.37 13.52 -7.61
CA ASP A 346 -21.53 14.20 -8.20
C ASP A 346 -22.83 13.47 -7.82
N ALA A 347 -23.91 14.24 -7.63
CA ALA A 347 -25.23 13.65 -7.40
C ALA A 347 -25.62 12.76 -8.60
N GLY A 348 -26.07 11.53 -8.31
CA GLY A 348 -26.47 10.56 -9.35
C GLY A 348 -25.31 9.89 -10.10
N CYS A 349 -24.06 10.01 -9.62
CA CYS A 349 -22.94 9.24 -10.17
C CYS A 349 -23.21 7.74 -10.13
N GLN A 350 -22.71 7.03 -11.15
CA GLN A 350 -22.95 5.61 -11.34
C GLN A 350 -21.76 4.79 -10.83
N TYR A 351 -22.06 3.81 -9.98
CA TYR A 351 -21.12 2.79 -9.52
C TYR A 351 -21.33 1.51 -10.35
N ASP A 352 -20.24 0.86 -10.74
CA ASP A 352 -20.29 -0.41 -11.48
C ASP A 352 -20.87 -1.56 -10.63
N GLN A 353 -20.74 -1.44 -9.32
CA GLN A 353 -21.31 -2.33 -8.31
C GLN A 353 -21.61 -1.54 -7.04
N VAL A 354 -22.69 -1.86 -6.33
CA VAL A 354 -23.04 -1.24 -5.05
C VAL A 354 -23.13 -2.30 -3.96
N ILE A 355 -22.53 -2.03 -2.80
CA ILE A 355 -22.65 -2.82 -1.57
C ILE A 355 -23.20 -1.92 -0.49
N GLU A 356 -24.20 -2.37 0.26
CA GLU A 356 -24.73 -1.63 1.41
C GLU A 356 -24.29 -2.27 2.72
N ILE A 357 -23.83 -1.46 3.67
CA ILE A 357 -23.49 -1.88 5.03
C ILE A 357 -24.25 -1.00 6.02
N ASN A 358 -25.03 -1.64 6.89
CA ASN A 358 -25.63 -1.00 8.05
C ASN A 358 -24.66 -1.06 9.24
N LEU A 359 -24.06 0.08 9.57
CA LEU A 359 -23.09 0.22 10.67
C LEU A 359 -23.70 -0.05 12.04
N SER A 360 -25.02 0.11 12.19
CA SER A 360 -25.70 -0.12 13.48
C SER A 360 -25.98 -1.59 13.75
N GLU A 361 -26.02 -2.42 12.71
CA GLU A 361 -26.16 -3.88 12.82
C GLU A 361 -24.80 -4.59 12.75
N LEU A 362 -23.77 -3.91 12.26
CA LEU A 362 -22.42 -4.44 12.21
C LEU A 362 -21.93 -4.76 13.63
N LYS A 363 -21.35 -5.95 13.78
CA LYS A 363 -20.76 -6.48 15.01
C LYS A 363 -19.26 -6.76 14.84
N PRO A 364 -18.49 -6.90 15.92
CA PRO A 364 -17.05 -7.18 15.83
C PRO A 364 -16.74 -8.40 14.97
N HIS A 365 -15.76 -8.27 14.07
CA HIS A 365 -15.30 -9.33 13.16
C HIS A 365 -13.84 -9.71 13.41
N ILE A 366 -13.50 -10.92 13.03
CA ILE A 366 -12.16 -11.49 13.06
C ILE A 366 -11.99 -12.38 11.83
N ASN A 367 -11.00 -12.09 10.98
CA ASN A 367 -10.79 -12.81 9.73
C ASN A 367 -9.55 -13.69 9.79
N GLY A 368 -9.59 -14.89 9.19
CA GLY A 368 -8.48 -15.84 9.14
C GLY A 368 -8.88 -17.31 9.22
N PRO A 369 -7.90 -18.24 9.24
CA PRO A 369 -6.50 -18.00 9.67
C PRO A 369 -5.44 -17.77 8.58
N PHE A 370 -5.73 -18.01 7.29
CA PHE A 370 -4.73 -17.94 6.21
C PHE A 370 -5.08 -17.00 5.06
N THR A 371 -6.20 -16.30 5.18
CA THR A 371 -6.68 -15.34 4.17
C THR A 371 -7.48 -14.23 4.86
N PRO A 372 -7.36 -12.97 4.40
CA PRO A 372 -8.00 -11.82 5.05
C PRO A 372 -9.50 -11.73 4.75
N ASP A 373 -10.04 -12.53 3.82
CA ASP A 373 -11.46 -12.56 3.45
C ASP A 373 -12.27 -13.69 4.13
N LEU A 374 -11.63 -14.59 4.87
CA LEU A 374 -12.34 -15.61 5.63
C LEU A 374 -12.88 -14.98 6.93
N ALA A 375 -14.05 -14.36 6.82
CA ALA A 375 -14.62 -13.51 7.85
C ALA A 375 -15.52 -14.26 8.85
N HIS A 376 -15.32 -14.01 10.14
CA HIS A 376 -16.14 -14.54 11.23
C HIS A 376 -16.57 -13.41 12.16
N PRO A 377 -17.82 -13.39 12.65
CA PRO A 377 -18.14 -12.64 13.85
C PRO A 377 -17.28 -13.12 15.04
N VAL A 378 -16.87 -12.21 15.92
CA VAL A 378 -16.08 -12.58 17.12
C VAL A 378 -16.85 -13.56 18.02
N SER A 379 -18.18 -13.50 18.03
CA SER A 379 -19.04 -14.44 18.75
C SER A 379 -18.89 -15.89 18.31
N ASP A 380 -18.50 -16.13 17.06
CA ASP A 380 -18.59 -17.44 16.43
C ASP A 380 -17.22 -18.12 16.28
N VAL A 381 -16.14 -17.32 16.24
CA VAL A 381 -14.77 -17.80 15.92
C VAL A 381 -14.30 -18.91 16.85
N GLY A 382 -14.69 -18.90 18.12
CA GLY A 382 -14.32 -19.93 19.09
C GLY A 382 -14.87 -21.32 18.71
N ALA A 383 -16.15 -21.39 18.38
CA ALA A 383 -16.80 -22.64 17.97
C ALA A 383 -16.30 -23.12 16.61
N VAL A 384 -16.06 -22.19 15.67
CA VAL A 384 -15.45 -22.52 14.38
C VAL A 384 -14.02 -23.05 14.55
N ALA A 385 -13.22 -22.43 15.42
CA ALA A 385 -11.86 -22.89 15.71
C ALA A 385 -11.83 -24.32 16.25
N GLU A 386 -12.76 -24.69 17.14
CA GLU A 386 -12.87 -26.07 17.62
C GLU A 386 -13.24 -27.05 16.51
N LYS A 387 -14.22 -26.68 15.67
CA LYS A 387 -14.70 -27.51 14.57
C LYS A 387 -13.62 -27.73 13.49
N GLU A 388 -12.92 -26.67 13.12
CA GLU A 388 -11.90 -26.69 12.05
C GLU A 388 -10.49 -27.08 12.56
N GLY A 389 -10.37 -27.36 13.87
CA GLY A 389 -9.12 -27.78 14.51
C GLY A 389 -8.05 -26.67 14.58
N TRP A 390 -8.47 -25.41 14.63
CA TRP A 390 -7.57 -24.27 14.85
C TRP A 390 -7.20 -24.15 16.34
N PRO A 391 -5.95 -23.83 16.70
CA PRO A 391 -5.58 -23.66 18.11
C PRO A 391 -6.40 -22.54 18.76
N VAL A 392 -7.12 -22.87 19.83
CA VAL A 392 -7.98 -21.90 20.53
C VAL A 392 -7.20 -21.01 21.51
N ASP A 393 -6.02 -21.44 21.94
CA ASP A 393 -5.16 -20.66 22.83
C ASP A 393 -4.36 -19.63 22.03
N ILE A 394 -4.46 -18.38 22.45
CA ILE A 394 -3.77 -17.27 21.80
C ILE A 394 -2.37 -17.16 22.39
N ARG A 395 -1.34 -17.37 21.57
CA ARG A 395 0.06 -17.24 22.03
C ARG A 395 0.48 -15.78 22.15
N VAL A 396 0.20 -14.99 21.11
CA VAL A 396 0.60 -13.60 21.02
C VAL A 396 -0.53 -12.75 20.43
N GLY A 397 -0.87 -11.67 21.13
CA GLY A 397 -1.67 -10.57 20.62
C GLY A 397 -0.77 -9.42 20.15
N LEU A 398 -1.03 -8.89 18.96
CA LEU A 398 -0.23 -7.81 18.37
C LEU A 398 -1.14 -6.67 17.91
N ILE A 399 -1.01 -5.50 18.53
CA ILE A 399 -1.72 -4.28 18.09
C ILE A 399 -0.77 -3.29 17.43
N GLY A 400 -1.32 -2.40 16.60
CA GLY A 400 -0.56 -1.37 15.89
C GLY A 400 -0.38 -1.67 14.40
N SER A 401 0.83 -1.38 13.90
CA SER A 401 1.16 -1.34 12.45
C SER A 401 0.38 -0.25 11.71
N CYS A 402 0.59 -0.07 10.40
CA CYS A 402 -0.03 1.00 9.61
C CYS A 402 -1.57 1.00 9.61
N THR A 403 -2.23 -0.12 9.89
CA THR A 403 -3.69 -0.23 9.76
C THR A 403 -4.45 0.29 10.98
N ASN A 404 -3.93 0.05 12.20
CA ASN A 404 -4.62 0.31 13.47
C ASN A 404 -3.62 0.76 14.55
N SER A 405 -2.93 1.88 14.30
CA SER A 405 -1.96 2.47 15.24
C SER A 405 -2.15 3.96 15.47
N SER A 406 -3.35 4.48 15.21
CA SER A 406 -3.69 5.86 15.51
C SER A 406 -3.78 6.12 17.03
N TYR A 407 -3.91 7.39 17.41
CA TYR A 407 -4.17 7.76 18.80
C TYR A 407 -5.46 7.13 19.35
N GLU A 408 -6.53 7.08 18.55
CA GLU A 408 -7.79 6.45 18.96
C GLU A 408 -7.63 4.94 19.15
N ASP A 409 -6.97 4.25 18.20
CA ASP A 409 -6.70 2.80 18.31
C ASP A 409 -6.00 2.48 19.64
N MET A 410 -4.96 3.26 19.97
CA MET A 410 -4.19 3.10 21.21
C MET A 410 -5.04 3.43 22.44
N GLY A 411 -5.89 4.46 22.36
CA GLY A 411 -6.83 4.83 23.41
C GLY A 411 -7.88 3.76 23.69
N ARG A 412 -8.49 3.17 22.64
CA ARG A 412 -9.48 2.09 22.79
C ARG A 412 -8.85 0.84 23.41
N SER A 413 -7.66 0.44 22.96
CA SER A 413 -6.89 -0.63 23.60
C SER A 413 -6.55 -0.32 25.06
N ALA A 414 -6.08 0.90 25.35
CA ALA A 414 -5.77 1.30 26.72
C ALA A 414 -7.03 1.32 27.61
N ALA A 415 -8.20 1.69 27.09
CA ALA A 415 -9.46 1.65 27.82
C ALA A 415 -9.84 0.22 28.24
N VAL A 416 -9.69 -0.77 27.35
CA VAL A 416 -9.88 -2.19 27.68
C VAL A 416 -8.86 -2.66 28.72
N ALA A 417 -7.57 -2.34 28.51
CA ALA A 417 -6.49 -2.72 29.43
C ALA A 417 -6.70 -2.14 30.84
N LYS A 418 -7.16 -0.89 30.93
CA LYS A 418 -7.46 -0.20 32.20
C LYS A 418 -8.53 -0.93 33.01
N GLN A 419 -9.58 -1.44 32.36
CA GLN A 419 -10.64 -2.20 33.04
C GLN A 419 -10.10 -3.51 33.64
N ALA A 420 -9.23 -4.21 32.91
CA ALA A 420 -8.60 -5.43 33.41
C ALA A 420 -7.61 -5.16 34.56
N LEU A 421 -6.81 -4.10 34.46
CA LEU A 421 -5.91 -3.67 35.54
C LEU A 421 -6.66 -3.30 36.82
N ALA A 422 -7.83 -2.65 36.71
CA ALA A 422 -8.68 -2.33 37.85
C ALA A 422 -9.15 -3.58 38.64
N HIS A 423 -9.14 -4.74 37.99
CA HIS A 423 -9.46 -6.05 38.59
C HIS A 423 -8.22 -6.92 38.84
N GLY A 424 -7.02 -6.32 38.82
CA GLY A 424 -5.75 -7.01 39.08
C GLY A 424 -5.34 -8.02 38.02
N LEU A 425 -5.89 -7.93 36.80
CA LEU A 425 -5.55 -8.82 35.69
C LEU A 425 -4.41 -8.28 34.85
N LYS A 426 -3.72 -9.20 34.17
CA LYS A 426 -2.72 -8.97 33.13
C LYS A 426 -3.03 -9.83 31.92
N CYS A 427 -2.39 -9.57 30.78
CA CYS A 427 -2.51 -10.41 29.60
C CYS A 427 -2.06 -11.83 29.89
N LYS A 428 -2.88 -12.82 29.52
CA LYS A 428 -2.50 -14.23 29.53
C LYS A 428 -1.66 -14.60 28.31
N SER A 429 -1.95 -13.97 27.17
CA SER A 429 -1.12 -14.06 25.96
C SER A 429 0.04 -13.06 26.04
N LYS A 430 1.13 -13.32 25.32
CA LYS A 430 2.14 -12.26 25.10
C LYS A 430 1.48 -11.12 24.33
N PHE A 431 1.83 -9.89 24.65
CA PHE A 431 1.17 -8.73 24.05
C PHE A 431 2.20 -7.72 23.55
N THR A 432 2.05 -7.26 22.30
CA THR A 432 2.98 -6.30 21.68
C THR A 432 2.21 -5.16 21.04
N ILE A 433 2.81 -3.97 21.05
CA ILE A 433 2.21 -2.72 20.61
C ILE A 433 3.18 -1.99 19.71
N THR A 434 2.77 -1.66 18.49
CA THR A 434 3.55 -0.89 17.52
C THR A 434 2.89 0.47 17.26
N PRO A 435 3.45 1.58 17.77
CA PRO A 435 3.00 2.91 17.37
C PRO A 435 3.27 3.15 15.87
N GLY A 436 2.36 3.88 15.21
CA GLY A 436 2.47 4.13 13.77
C GLY A 436 3.53 5.17 13.42
N SER A 437 3.81 6.10 14.32
CA SER A 437 4.82 7.15 14.16
C SER A 437 5.43 7.57 15.49
N GLU A 438 6.55 8.29 15.42
CA GLU A 438 7.17 8.94 16.58
C GLU A 438 6.24 9.96 17.21
N GLN A 439 5.44 10.67 16.39
CA GLN A 439 4.42 11.58 16.87
C GLN A 439 3.35 10.85 17.71
N ILE A 440 2.82 9.72 17.20
CA ILE A 440 1.87 8.92 17.97
C ILE A 440 2.55 8.40 19.24
N ARG A 441 3.75 7.79 19.15
CA ARG A 441 4.47 7.25 20.30
C ARG A 441 4.64 8.30 21.40
N ALA A 442 5.16 9.48 21.05
CA ALA A 442 5.37 10.57 22.01
C ALA A 442 4.05 11.04 22.64
N THR A 443 3.00 11.17 21.84
CA THR A 443 1.69 11.63 22.30
C THR A 443 1.03 10.63 23.26
N ILE A 444 1.03 9.33 22.92
CA ILE A 444 0.44 8.28 23.79
C ILE A 444 1.27 8.01 25.05
N GLU A 445 2.57 8.32 25.01
CA GLU A 445 3.45 8.29 26.17
C GLU A 445 3.06 9.40 27.15
N ARG A 446 2.96 10.64 26.65
CA ARG A 446 2.57 11.82 27.42
C ARG A 446 1.17 11.67 28.03
N ASP A 447 0.22 11.15 27.26
CA ASP A 447 -1.18 11.02 27.68
C ASP A 447 -1.44 9.75 28.52
N GLY A 448 -0.41 8.94 28.78
CA GLY A 448 -0.44 7.81 29.72
C GLY A 448 -0.96 6.48 29.17
N TYR A 449 -1.38 6.42 27.90
CA TYR A 449 -1.85 5.17 27.28
C TYR A 449 -0.73 4.13 27.18
N ALA A 450 0.48 4.56 26.83
CA ALA A 450 1.63 3.66 26.74
C ALA A 450 1.91 2.95 28.08
N GLN A 451 1.79 3.68 29.19
CA GLN A 451 2.03 3.10 30.51
C GLN A 451 0.96 2.06 30.87
N ILE A 452 -0.32 2.36 30.62
CA ILE A 452 -1.41 1.39 30.83
C ILE A 452 -1.18 0.10 30.03
N LEU A 453 -0.73 0.24 28.77
CA LEU A 453 -0.44 -0.91 27.90
C LEU A 453 0.81 -1.68 28.37
N ARG A 454 1.79 -1.05 29.01
CA ARG A 454 2.90 -1.75 29.68
C ARG A 454 2.45 -2.48 30.94
N ASP A 455 1.61 -1.84 31.75
CA ASP A 455 1.19 -2.37 33.05
C ASP A 455 0.38 -3.67 32.90
N ILE A 456 -0.42 -3.80 31.83
CA ILE A 456 -1.15 -5.04 31.48
C ILE A 456 -0.21 -6.14 30.95
N GLY A 457 1.09 -5.84 30.75
CA GLY A 457 2.11 -6.79 30.29
C GLY A 457 2.50 -6.63 28.81
N GLY A 458 2.15 -5.52 28.18
CA GLY A 458 2.49 -5.23 26.79
C GLY A 458 3.93 -4.76 26.59
N LEU A 459 4.54 -5.19 25.49
CA LEU A 459 5.84 -4.70 25.02
C LEU A 459 5.63 -3.67 23.90
N ILE A 460 6.03 -2.42 24.14
CA ILE A 460 6.05 -1.38 23.09
C ILE A 460 7.25 -1.66 22.16
N LEU A 461 6.97 -1.89 20.89
CA LEU A 461 7.93 -2.08 19.82
C LEU A 461 8.36 -0.73 19.22
N ALA A 462 9.38 -0.75 18.35
CA ALA A 462 9.77 0.43 17.59
C ALA A 462 8.65 0.86 16.62
N ASN A 463 8.64 2.15 16.24
CA ASN A 463 7.69 2.72 15.28
C ASN A 463 8.03 2.25 13.84
N ALA A 464 7.76 0.98 13.55
CA ALA A 464 8.19 0.28 12.35
C ALA A 464 7.25 -0.87 12.02
N CYS A 465 7.29 -1.41 10.80
CA CYS A 465 6.41 -2.50 10.38
C CYS A 465 6.59 -3.78 11.23
N GLY A 466 7.83 -4.13 11.57
CA GLY A 466 8.17 -5.23 12.48
C GLY A 466 7.44 -6.56 12.14
N PRO A 467 6.68 -7.15 13.09
CA PRO A 467 5.97 -8.42 12.89
C PRO A 467 4.96 -8.44 11.74
N CYS A 468 4.48 -7.28 11.27
CA CYS A 468 3.52 -7.20 10.16
C CYS A 468 4.08 -7.77 8.84
N ILE A 469 5.39 -7.69 8.65
CA ILE A 469 6.07 -8.12 7.42
C ILE A 469 7.08 -9.26 7.65
N GLY A 470 7.06 -9.85 8.85
CA GLY A 470 7.94 -10.96 9.24
C GLY A 470 9.28 -10.54 9.81
N GLN A 471 9.47 -9.26 10.17
CA GLN A 471 10.67 -8.75 10.87
C GLN A 471 10.45 -8.91 12.38
N TRP A 472 10.42 -10.16 12.79
CA TRP A 472 10.18 -10.55 14.17
C TRP A 472 11.02 -11.77 14.53
N ASP A 473 11.89 -11.59 15.53
CA ASP A 473 12.61 -12.69 16.14
C ASP A 473 11.74 -13.37 17.20
N ARG A 474 10.82 -14.23 16.73
CA ARG A 474 9.85 -14.93 17.58
C ARG A 474 10.50 -16.09 18.34
N LYS A 475 10.31 -16.13 19.67
CA LYS A 475 10.94 -17.12 20.57
C LYS A 475 9.99 -18.02 21.37
N ASP A 476 8.68 -17.77 21.35
CA ASP A 476 7.70 -18.51 22.17
C ASP A 476 7.35 -19.91 21.63
N ILE A 477 7.69 -20.22 20.39
CA ILE A 477 7.33 -21.46 19.70
C ILE A 477 8.54 -22.10 19.02
N LYS A 478 8.45 -23.39 18.74
CA LYS A 478 9.37 -24.08 17.83
C LYS A 478 8.92 -23.91 16.38
N LYS A 479 9.86 -23.97 15.43
CA LYS A 479 9.52 -23.94 14.00
C LYS A 479 8.61 -25.14 13.66
N GLY A 480 7.49 -24.90 12.98
CA GLY A 480 6.50 -25.92 12.65
C GLY A 480 5.49 -26.20 13.76
N GLU A 481 5.56 -25.50 14.91
CA GLU A 481 4.54 -25.62 15.95
C GLU A 481 3.22 -25.01 15.47
N LYS A 482 2.11 -25.71 15.71
CA LYS A 482 0.77 -25.20 15.42
C LYS A 482 0.32 -24.29 16.55
N ASN A 483 0.08 -23.02 16.25
CA ASN A 483 -0.31 -22.02 17.25
C ASN A 483 -1.21 -20.95 16.63
N THR A 484 -1.88 -20.18 17.50
CA THR A 484 -2.69 -19.02 17.10
C THR A 484 -2.05 -17.72 17.53
N ILE A 485 -2.08 -16.72 16.64
CA ILE A 485 -1.84 -15.31 16.96
C ILE A 485 -3.03 -14.47 16.50
N VAL A 486 -3.31 -13.38 17.22
CA VAL A 486 -4.37 -12.44 16.84
C VAL A 486 -3.75 -11.05 16.72
N THR A 487 -4.00 -10.39 15.60
CA THR A 487 -3.33 -9.12 15.26
C THR A 487 -4.32 -8.06 14.83
N SER A 488 -3.97 -6.78 15.01
CA SER A 488 -4.74 -5.67 14.44
C SER A 488 -4.23 -5.26 13.06
N TYR A 489 -3.48 -6.14 12.38
CA TYR A 489 -2.92 -5.89 11.06
C TYR A 489 -3.96 -6.13 9.96
N ASN A 490 -3.52 -6.21 8.72
CA ASN A 490 -4.38 -6.41 7.53
C ASN A 490 -4.22 -7.80 6.91
N ARG A 491 -3.03 -8.40 6.98
CA ARG A 491 -2.67 -9.61 6.23
C ARG A 491 -2.20 -10.75 7.12
N ASN A 492 -2.75 -11.93 6.87
CA ASN A 492 -2.52 -13.17 7.61
C ASN A 492 -2.22 -14.37 6.69
N PHE A 493 -1.54 -14.14 5.57
CA PHE A 493 -1.09 -15.25 4.72
C PHE A 493 -0.12 -16.18 5.48
N THR A 494 -0.09 -17.44 5.07
CA THR A 494 0.76 -18.50 5.65
C THR A 494 2.21 -18.04 5.85
N GLY A 495 2.69 -18.12 7.08
CA GLY A 495 4.06 -17.75 7.45
C GLY A 495 4.42 -16.26 7.32
N ARG A 496 3.45 -15.35 7.11
CA ARG A 496 3.76 -13.94 6.90
C ARG A 496 4.44 -13.28 8.11
N ASN A 497 3.96 -13.56 9.32
CA ASN A 497 4.37 -12.81 10.52
C ASN A 497 5.66 -13.33 11.18
N ASP A 498 5.94 -14.63 11.04
CA ASP A 498 7.03 -15.32 11.75
C ASP A 498 7.73 -16.41 10.90
N ALA A 499 7.43 -16.46 9.60
CA ALA A 499 7.86 -17.51 8.67
C ALA A 499 7.39 -18.92 9.03
N ASN A 500 6.53 -19.14 10.03
CA ASN A 500 6.02 -20.46 10.43
C ASN A 500 4.70 -20.78 9.69
N PRO A 501 4.67 -21.79 8.80
CA PRO A 501 3.45 -22.11 8.05
C PRO A 501 2.27 -22.55 8.93
N GLU A 502 2.55 -23.16 10.09
CA GLU A 502 1.54 -23.66 11.02
C GLU A 502 0.98 -22.58 11.98
N THR A 503 1.49 -21.34 11.90
CA THR A 503 0.92 -20.21 12.63
C THR A 503 -0.41 -19.79 12.00
N HIS A 504 -1.49 -19.94 12.76
CA HIS A 504 -2.83 -19.50 12.42
C HIS A 504 -2.98 -18.05 12.85
N ALA A 505 -3.01 -17.12 11.89
CA ALA A 505 -3.06 -15.70 12.16
C ALA A 505 -4.46 -15.14 11.90
N PHE A 506 -5.03 -14.49 12.91
CA PHE A 506 -6.31 -13.81 12.78
C PHE A 506 -6.12 -12.30 12.81
N VAL A 507 -6.88 -11.58 11.98
CA VAL A 507 -6.87 -10.10 11.92
C VAL A 507 -8.20 -9.53 12.42
N THR A 508 -8.14 -8.58 13.36
CA THR A 508 -9.31 -7.93 13.97
C THR A 508 -8.97 -6.49 14.40
N SER A 509 -9.80 -5.84 15.20
CA SER A 509 -9.57 -4.50 15.77
C SER A 509 -8.65 -4.55 16.98
N PRO A 510 -7.88 -3.48 17.27
CA PRO A 510 -6.88 -3.50 18.35
C PRO A 510 -7.49 -3.68 19.74
N GLU A 511 -8.70 -3.18 19.99
CA GLU A 511 -9.45 -3.41 21.23
C GLU A 511 -9.85 -4.88 21.40
N ILE A 512 -10.24 -5.57 20.32
CA ILE A 512 -10.57 -7.00 20.37
C ILE A 512 -9.30 -7.82 20.58
N VAL A 513 -8.19 -7.49 19.91
CA VAL A 513 -6.89 -8.13 20.21
C VAL A 513 -6.54 -7.98 21.68
N THR A 514 -6.75 -6.80 22.26
CA THR A 514 -6.45 -6.52 23.67
C THR A 514 -7.32 -7.37 24.59
N ALA A 515 -8.63 -7.38 24.38
CA ALA A 515 -9.58 -8.17 25.16
C ALA A 515 -9.27 -9.68 25.06
N LEU A 516 -9.01 -10.18 23.86
CA LEU A 516 -8.65 -11.59 23.62
C LEU A 516 -7.29 -11.96 24.23
N SER A 517 -6.33 -11.03 24.28
CA SER A 517 -5.02 -11.26 24.92
C SER A 517 -5.11 -11.33 26.44
N ILE A 518 -6.04 -10.57 27.04
CA ILE A 518 -6.39 -10.66 28.46
C ILE A 518 -7.04 -12.02 28.74
N ALA A 519 -7.97 -12.45 27.89
CA ALA A 519 -8.66 -13.73 28.06
C ALA A 519 -7.77 -14.95 27.78
N GLY A 520 -6.84 -14.84 26.83
CA GLY A 520 -5.91 -15.88 26.41
C GLY A 520 -6.46 -16.88 25.38
N THR A 521 -7.68 -16.68 24.87
CA THR A 521 -8.36 -17.66 24.02
C THR A 521 -9.28 -17.02 22.98
N LEU A 522 -9.41 -17.66 21.81
CA LEU A 522 -10.37 -17.30 20.75
C LEU A 522 -11.83 -17.54 21.16
N LYS A 523 -12.08 -18.28 22.24
CA LYS A 523 -13.45 -18.57 22.70
C LYS A 523 -14.10 -17.43 23.46
N PHE A 524 -13.33 -16.41 23.84
CA PHE A 524 -13.85 -15.30 24.63
C PHE A 524 -14.52 -14.26 23.73
N ASN A 525 -15.78 -13.97 24.00
CA ASN A 525 -16.50 -12.87 23.38
C ASN A 525 -16.63 -11.68 24.36
N PRO A 526 -15.94 -10.55 24.11
CA PRO A 526 -16.02 -9.36 24.97
C PRO A 526 -17.44 -8.78 25.09
N GLU A 527 -18.32 -9.02 24.12
CA GLU A 527 -19.71 -8.53 24.15
C GLU A 527 -20.61 -9.29 25.13
N THR A 528 -20.26 -10.51 25.55
CA THR A 528 -21.15 -11.38 26.35
C THR A 528 -20.52 -11.95 27.60
N ASP A 529 -19.21 -12.23 27.55
CA ASP A 529 -18.58 -13.13 28.51
C ASP A 529 -18.02 -12.39 29.74
N PHE A 530 -17.75 -13.16 30.78
CA PHE A 530 -17.20 -12.66 32.04
C PHE A 530 -15.74 -13.09 32.21
N LEU A 531 -14.92 -12.19 32.75
CA LEU A 531 -13.60 -12.48 33.28
C LEU A 531 -13.67 -12.57 34.81
N THR A 532 -12.79 -13.37 35.41
CA THR A 532 -12.64 -13.44 36.87
C THR A 532 -11.43 -12.59 37.28
N GLY A 533 -11.66 -11.57 38.10
CA GLY A 533 -10.61 -10.72 38.66
C GLY A 533 -9.73 -11.43 39.67
N ALA A 534 -8.62 -10.80 40.07
CA ALA A 534 -7.73 -11.30 41.12
C ALA A 534 -8.42 -11.40 42.48
N ASP A 535 -9.51 -10.66 42.69
CA ASP A 535 -10.38 -10.71 43.86
C ASP A 535 -11.42 -11.86 43.80
N GLY A 536 -11.40 -12.67 42.74
CA GLY A 536 -12.33 -13.78 42.52
C GLY A 536 -13.70 -13.34 42.00
N LYS A 537 -13.97 -12.05 41.82
CA LYS A 537 -15.26 -11.56 41.31
C LYS A 537 -15.30 -11.66 39.79
N LYS A 538 -16.48 -12.00 39.27
CA LYS A 538 -16.76 -11.94 37.83
C LYS A 538 -17.10 -10.51 37.44
N PHE A 539 -16.49 -10.03 36.37
CA PHE A 539 -16.83 -8.76 35.72
C PHE A 539 -16.85 -8.94 34.21
N LYS A 540 -17.53 -8.05 33.52
CA LYS A 540 -17.60 -8.02 32.06
C LYS A 540 -16.83 -6.81 31.55
N LEU A 541 -16.13 -6.96 30.43
CA LEU A 541 -15.49 -5.83 29.78
C LEU A 541 -16.56 -4.93 29.17
N GLU A 542 -16.50 -3.65 29.49
CA GLU A 542 -17.33 -2.62 28.88
C GLU A 542 -16.73 -2.19 27.55
N ALA A 543 -17.59 -1.82 26.60
CA ALA A 543 -17.15 -1.31 25.31
C ALA A 543 -16.20 -0.10 25.52
N PRO A 544 -15.03 -0.08 24.86
CA PRO A 544 -14.03 0.94 25.11
C PRO A 544 -14.50 2.32 24.64
N ASP A 545 -14.26 3.33 25.47
CA ASP A 545 -14.41 4.74 25.13
C ASP A 545 -13.04 5.41 25.11
N ALA A 546 -12.76 6.17 24.04
CA ALA A 546 -11.48 6.83 23.82
C ALA A 546 -11.67 8.14 23.04
N ASP A 547 -10.76 9.08 23.25
CA ASP A 547 -10.71 10.34 22.50
C ASP A 547 -10.17 10.07 21.07
N GLU A 548 -10.78 10.70 20.05
CA GLU A 548 -10.31 10.64 18.63
C GLU A 548 -8.88 11.08 18.42
N LEU A 549 -8.61 12.22 19.01
CA LEU A 549 -7.48 13.07 18.80
C LEU A 549 -7.14 13.60 20.19
N PRO A 550 -5.86 13.84 20.46
CA PRO A 550 -5.45 14.31 21.77
C PRO A 550 -6.15 15.62 22.11
N LYS A 551 -6.49 15.81 23.40
CA LYS A 551 -7.05 17.06 23.90
C LYS A 551 -6.05 18.20 23.71
N LEU A 552 -4.79 17.94 24.05
CA LEU A 552 -3.64 18.77 23.71
C LEU A 552 -3.24 18.54 22.25
N ASP A 553 -2.34 19.36 21.71
CA ASP A 553 -1.78 19.08 20.38
C ASP A 553 -0.90 17.83 20.39
N PHE A 554 -0.67 17.27 19.21
CA PHE A 554 0.25 16.14 19.07
C PHE A 554 1.65 16.55 19.50
N ASP A 555 2.31 15.66 20.25
CA ASP A 555 3.73 15.79 20.53
C ASP A 555 4.49 15.25 19.31
N PRO A 556 5.27 16.07 18.57
CA PRO A 556 6.01 15.60 17.40
C PRO A 556 7.12 14.60 17.74
N GLY A 557 7.54 14.51 19.00
CA GLY A 557 8.62 13.64 19.46
C GLY A 557 9.99 14.05 18.93
N GLN A 558 10.83 13.07 18.61
CA GLN A 558 12.16 13.31 18.07
C GLN A 558 12.11 13.83 16.62
N ASP A 559 12.97 14.79 16.28
CA ASP A 559 13.15 15.22 14.89
C ASP A 559 13.81 14.10 14.07
N THR A 560 13.00 13.46 13.23
CA THR A 560 13.37 12.28 12.46
C THR A 560 13.42 12.55 10.95
N TYR A 561 13.12 13.77 10.50
CA TYR A 561 13.19 14.12 9.09
C TYR A 561 14.55 14.69 8.70
N GLN A 562 15.00 14.39 7.50
CA GLN A 562 16.17 14.99 6.88
C GLN A 562 15.74 15.65 5.58
N TYR A 563 15.88 16.98 5.55
CA TYR A 563 15.67 17.77 4.34
C TYR A 563 16.76 17.46 3.32
N PRO A 564 16.41 17.32 2.03
CA PRO A 564 17.43 17.34 0.98
C PRO A 564 18.06 18.75 0.92
N PRO A 565 19.39 18.86 0.73
CA PRO A 565 20.02 20.15 0.51
C PRO A 565 19.44 20.81 -0.75
N LYS A 566 19.41 22.15 -0.77
CA LYS A 566 18.93 22.90 -1.95
C LYS A 566 19.73 22.58 -3.20
N ASP A 567 21.03 22.34 -3.04
CA ASP A 567 21.95 21.88 -4.07
C ASP A 567 22.54 20.52 -3.66
N GLY A 568 22.16 19.47 -4.41
CA GLY A 568 22.63 18.10 -4.23
C GLY A 568 23.80 17.73 -5.13
N SER A 569 24.31 18.64 -5.97
CA SER A 569 25.33 18.35 -6.99
C SER A 569 26.64 17.80 -6.40
N GLY A 570 27.04 18.29 -5.24
CA GLY A 570 28.23 17.84 -4.49
C GLY A 570 28.04 16.54 -3.70
N GLN A 571 26.82 15.96 -3.67
CA GLN A 571 26.57 14.70 -2.98
C GLN A 571 27.00 13.51 -3.82
N HIS A 572 27.71 12.58 -3.18
CA HIS A 572 28.13 11.32 -3.78
C HIS A 572 27.29 10.17 -3.21
N VAL A 573 26.87 9.25 -4.09
CA VAL A 573 26.11 8.06 -3.71
C VAL A 573 26.95 6.86 -4.09
N ASP A 574 27.60 6.27 -3.09
CA ASP A 574 28.46 5.11 -3.27
C ASP A 574 27.69 3.81 -3.09
N VAL A 575 27.81 2.91 -4.06
CA VAL A 575 27.45 1.50 -3.93
C VAL A 575 28.73 0.70 -4.06
N SER A 576 29.17 0.08 -2.95
CA SER A 576 30.41 -0.71 -2.96
C SER A 576 30.30 -1.87 -3.96
N PRO A 577 31.27 -2.08 -4.87
CA PRO A 577 31.25 -3.19 -5.82
C PRO A 577 31.25 -4.59 -5.18
N THR A 578 31.67 -4.69 -3.91
CA THR A 578 31.72 -5.94 -3.14
C THR A 578 30.60 -6.06 -2.11
N SER A 579 29.70 -5.07 -2.06
CA SER A 579 28.56 -5.10 -1.14
C SER A 579 27.71 -6.35 -1.35
N GLN A 580 27.24 -6.92 -0.25
CA GLN A 580 26.25 -8.01 -0.26
C GLN A 580 24.82 -7.49 -0.08
N ARG A 581 24.65 -6.18 0.17
CA ARG A 581 23.36 -5.53 0.49
C ARG A 581 22.82 -4.73 -0.70
N LEU A 582 23.71 -4.07 -1.43
CA LEU A 582 23.40 -3.16 -2.54
C LEU A 582 24.21 -3.57 -3.78
N GLN A 583 23.58 -3.55 -4.94
CA GLN A 583 24.21 -3.87 -6.22
C GLN A 583 23.66 -2.91 -7.29
N LEU A 584 24.54 -2.28 -8.07
CA LEU A 584 24.10 -1.53 -9.24
C LEU A 584 23.43 -2.48 -10.24
N LEU A 585 22.38 -2.00 -10.90
CA LEU A 585 21.65 -2.79 -11.89
C LEU A 585 22.39 -2.82 -13.23
N GLU A 586 22.55 -4.02 -13.77
CA GLU A 586 22.91 -4.22 -15.16
C GLU A 586 21.66 -4.16 -16.05
N PRO A 587 21.70 -3.47 -17.21
CA PRO A 587 20.59 -3.46 -18.15
C PRO A 587 20.23 -4.88 -18.61
N PHE A 588 18.94 -5.20 -18.61
CA PHE A 588 18.47 -6.48 -19.14
C PHE A 588 18.65 -6.56 -20.67
N ASP A 589 18.73 -7.79 -21.18
CA ASP A 589 18.85 -8.05 -22.62
C ASP A 589 17.64 -7.52 -23.41
N LYS A 590 17.92 -6.88 -24.54
CA LYS A 590 16.92 -6.43 -25.51
C LYS A 590 16.27 -7.63 -26.19
N TRP A 591 15.03 -7.49 -26.61
CA TRP A 591 14.38 -8.53 -27.42
C TRP A 591 15.15 -8.75 -28.72
N ASP A 592 15.32 -10.03 -29.09
CA ASP A 592 16.10 -10.48 -30.25
C ASP A 592 15.32 -10.42 -31.58
N GLY A 593 14.07 -9.93 -31.55
CA GLY A 593 13.18 -9.83 -32.71
C GLY A 593 12.54 -11.15 -33.11
N LYS A 594 12.72 -12.23 -32.33
CA LYS A 594 12.26 -13.58 -32.66
C LYS A 594 11.16 -14.05 -31.70
N ASP A 595 10.43 -15.06 -32.16
CA ASP A 595 9.50 -15.81 -31.32
C ASP A 595 10.24 -16.56 -30.20
N LEU A 596 9.52 -16.90 -29.13
CA LEU A 596 10.08 -17.62 -27.99
C LEU A 596 9.78 -19.11 -28.15
N GLU A 597 10.71 -19.86 -28.71
CA GLU A 597 10.51 -21.27 -29.03
C GLU A 597 11.06 -22.23 -27.97
N ASP A 598 10.40 -23.39 -27.84
CA ASP A 598 10.87 -24.55 -27.06
C ASP A 598 11.28 -24.25 -25.62
N MET A 599 10.59 -23.29 -24.99
CA MET A 599 10.83 -22.94 -23.60
C MET A 599 10.44 -24.08 -22.67
N LEU A 600 11.23 -24.26 -21.60
CA LEU A 600 10.91 -25.18 -20.53
C LEU A 600 9.91 -24.56 -19.54
N ILE A 601 9.11 -25.39 -18.88
CA ILE A 601 8.31 -24.95 -17.74
C ILE A 601 9.16 -25.10 -16.48
N LEU A 602 9.46 -23.99 -15.81
CA LEU A 602 10.21 -24.02 -14.55
C LEU A 602 9.35 -24.60 -13.42
N ILE A 603 8.10 -24.15 -13.34
CA ILE A 603 7.11 -24.63 -12.38
C ILE A 603 5.71 -24.38 -12.93
N LYS A 604 4.83 -25.36 -12.71
CA LYS A 604 3.38 -25.18 -12.83
C LYS A 604 2.79 -25.10 -11.42
N VAL A 605 2.30 -23.92 -11.05
CA VAL A 605 1.88 -23.59 -9.69
C VAL A 605 0.43 -23.99 -9.47
N LYS A 606 0.16 -24.75 -8.39
CA LYS A 606 -1.18 -25.13 -7.98
C LYS A 606 -1.78 -24.09 -7.01
N GLY A 607 -2.94 -23.53 -7.35
CA GLY A 607 -3.69 -22.66 -6.45
C GLY A 607 -3.05 -21.29 -6.20
N LYS A 608 -3.26 -20.75 -5.00
CA LYS A 608 -2.88 -19.38 -4.62
C LYS A 608 -1.36 -19.17 -4.69
N CYS A 609 -0.92 -18.17 -5.47
CA CYS A 609 0.48 -17.77 -5.56
C CYS A 609 0.63 -16.25 -5.37
N THR A 610 0.81 -15.85 -4.11
CA THR A 610 1.06 -14.46 -3.73
C THR A 610 2.50 -14.04 -4.03
N THR A 611 2.79 -12.73 -4.02
CA THR A 611 4.17 -12.23 -4.11
C THR A 611 5.10 -12.72 -3.00
N ASP A 612 4.56 -13.13 -1.84
CA ASP A 612 5.36 -13.74 -0.76
C ASP A 612 5.79 -15.18 -1.10
N HIS A 613 5.05 -15.88 -1.97
CA HIS A 613 5.47 -17.17 -2.52
C HIS A 613 6.52 -17.03 -3.62
N ILE A 614 6.43 -15.94 -4.41
CA ILE A 614 7.34 -15.62 -5.52
C ILE A 614 8.65 -15.03 -5.01
N SER A 615 8.58 -14.04 -4.13
CA SER A 615 9.73 -13.30 -3.58
C SER A 615 9.49 -13.04 -2.09
N ALA A 616 9.87 -13.96 -1.21
CA ALA A 616 9.61 -13.91 0.22
C ALA A 616 10.19 -12.65 0.92
N ALA A 617 9.59 -12.26 2.04
CA ALA A 617 10.07 -11.17 2.90
C ALA A 617 10.94 -11.71 4.05
N GLY A 618 10.73 -11.25 5.30
CA GLY A 618 11.47 -11.70 6.47
C GLY A 618 13.00 -11.60 6.28
N PRO A 619 13.76 -12.71 6.35
CA PRO A 619 15.22 -12.69 6.25
C PRO A 619 15.75 -12.20 4.89
N TRP A 620 14.92 -12.20 3.84
CA TRP A 620 15.30 -11.75 2.50
C TRP A 620 15.31 -10.24 2.34
N LEU A 621 14.71 -9.49 3.28
CA LEU A 621 14.68 -8.03 3.22
C LEU A 621 16.08 -7.40 3.27
N LYS A 622 17.06 -8.09 3.86
CA LYS A 622 18.45 -7.65 3.84
C LYS A 622 19.04 -7.57 2.43
N PHE A 623 18.51 -8.29 1.45
CA PHE A 623 19.02 -8.32 0.07
C PHE A 623 18.18 -7.50 -0.91
N ARG A 624 17.25 -6.65 -0.46
CA ARG A 624 16.35 -5.89 -1.35
C ARG A 624 17.08 -4.93 -2.29
N GLY A 625 18.30 -4.50 -1.97
CA GLY A 625 19.15 -3.72 -2.85
C GLY A 625 20.08 -4.55 -3.75
N HIS A 626 20.09 -5.88 -3.65
CA HIS A 626 21.03 -6.76 -4.36
C HIS A 626 20.28 -7.84 -5.13
N LEU A 627 20.10 -7.65 -6.44
CA LEU A 627 19.21 -8.47 -7.26
C LEU A 627 19.65 -9.94 -7.35
N ASP A 628 20.94 -10.22 -7.51
CA ASP A 628 21.40 -11.61 -7.60
C ASP A 628 21.21 -12.39 -6.28
N ASN A 629 21.56 -11.78 -5.14
CA ASN A 629 21.38 -12.39 -3.82
C ASN A 629 19.90 -12.65 -3.49
N ILE A 630 19.01 -11.68 -3.76
CA ILE A 630 17.57 -11.88 -3.49
C ILE A 630 16.97 -12.92 -4.44
N SER A 631 17.45 -13.06 -5.67
CA SER A 631 16.97 -14.07 -6.63
C SER A 631 17.09 -15.52 -6.13
N ASN A 632 17.87 -15.79 -5.07
CA ASN A 632 17.93 -17.10 -4.42
C ASN A 632 16.64 -17.48 -3.66
N ASN A 633 15.63 -16.63 -3.67
CA ASN A 633 14.32 -16.93 -3.08
C ASN A 633 13.19 -17.03 -4.12
N LEU A 634 13.52 -16.96 -5.42
CA LEU A 634 12.54 -17.07 -6.50
C LEU A 634 11.67 -18.33 -6.33
N LEU A 635 10.37 -18.10 -6.14
CA LEU A 635 9.30 -19.11 -6.12
C LEU A 635 9.48 -20.24 -5.09
N ILE A 636 10.29 -20.04 -4.05
CA ILE A 636 10.51 -21.07 -3.01
C ILE A 636 9.24 -21.39 -2.22
N GLY A 637 8.28 -20.47 -2.15
CA GLY A 637 7.00 -20.71 -1.49
C GLY A 637 5.92 -21.30 -2.40
N ALA A 638 6.12 -21.28 -3.72
CA ALA A 638 5.07 -21.71 -4.67
C ALA A 638 4.90 -23.24 -4.65
N ILE A 639 3.65 -23.69 -4.65
CA ILE A 639 3.32 -25.13 -4.62
C ILE A 639 3.38 -25.70 -6.03
N ASN A 640 4.31 -26.62 -6.26
CA ASN A 640 4.42 -27.33 -7.53
C ASN A 640 3.26 -28.35 -7.67
N ILE A 641 2.52 -28.28 -8.77
CA ILE A 641 1.41 -29.20 -9.03
C ILE A 641 1.87 -30.66 -9.21
N GLU A 642 3.11 -30.89 -9.65
CA GLU A 642 3.64 -32.23 -9.96
C GLU A 642 3.76 -33.11 -8.71
N ASN A 643 4.12 -32.52 -7.57
CA ASN A 643 4.43 -33.25 -6.34
C ASN A 643 3.76 -32.68 -5.07
N GLY A 644 3.04 -31.56 -5.19
CA GLY A 644 2.37 -30.89 -4.07
C GLY A 644 3.33 -30.21 -3.08
N LYS A 645 4.60 -30.00 -3.44
CA LYS A 645 5.64 -29.45 -2.55
C LYS A 645 6.04 -28.03 -2.94
N ALA A 646 6.43 -27.24 -1.94
CA ALA A 646 7.13 -25.98 -2.14
C ALA A 646 8.62 -26.23 -2.44
N ASN A 647 9.24 -25.36 -3.23
CA ASN A 647 10.67 -25.36 -3.56
C ASN A 647 11.26 -26.71 -4.05
N SER A 648 10.47 -27.51 -4.78
CA SER A 648 10.93 -28.78 -5.31
C SER A 648 10.34 -29.01 -6.70
N VAL A 649 11.15 -28.73 -7.73
CA VAL A 649 10.79 -28.85 -9.15
C VAL A 649 11.76 -29.79 -9.85
N ARG A 650 11.26 -30.50 -10.87
CA ARG A 650 12.07 -31.35 -11.72
C ARG A 650 12.89 -30.47 -12.68
N ASN A 651 14.21 -30.62 -12.64
CA ASN A 651 15.07 -30.09 -13.69
C ASN A 651 14.91 -30.98 -14.94
N ALA A 652 14.43 -30.43 -16.05
CA ALA A 652 14.13 -31.18 -17.26
C ALA A 652 15.39 -31.71 -17.97
N LEU A 653 16.57 -31.17 -17.68
CA LEU A 653 17.83 -31.59 -18.30
C LEU A 653 18.53 -32.69 -17.48
N THR A 654 18.43 -32.65 -16.15
CA THR A 654 19.04 -33.68 -15.27
C THR A 654 18.04 -34.72 -14.76
N GLN A 655 16.74 -34.45 -14.88
CA GLN A 655 15.63 -35.24 -14.35
C GLN A 655 15.55 -35.33 -12.81
N GLU A 656 16.37 -34.55 -12.10
CA GLU A 656 16.40 -34.51 -10.63
C GLU A 656 15.47 -33.42 -10.08
N PHE A 657 14.87 -33.68 -8.91
CA PHE A 657 14.11 -32.66 -8.18
C PHE A 657 15.05 -31.82 -7.31
N GLY A 658 14.91 -30.51 -7.38
CA GLY A 658 15.70 -29.58 -6.57
C GLY A 658 15.02 -28.24 -6.34
N PRO A 659 15.73 -27.30 -5.71
CA PRO A 659 15.24 -25.95 -5.48
C PRO A 659 14.90 -25.23 -6.79
N VAL A 660 13.85 -24.42 -6.75
CA VAL A 660 13.41 -23.59 -7.88
C VAL A 660 14.48 -22.60 -8.35
N PRO A 661 15.12 -21.80 -7.47
CA PRO A 661 16.15 -20.85 -7.89
C PRO A 661 17.37 -21.53 -8.50
N ASP A 662 17.79 -22.68 -7.96
CA ASP A 662 18.93 -23.45 -8.48
C ASP A 662 18.64 -23.99 -9.87
N THR A 663 17.44 -24.52 -10.08
CA THR A 663 16.97 -25.00 -11.38
C THR A 663 16.90 -23.85 -12.40
N ALA A 664 16.37 -22.69 -12.01
CA ALA A 664 16.33 -21.50 -12.86
C ALA A 664 17.73 -20.99 -13.24
N ARG A 665 18.67 -20.95 -12.28
CA ARG A 665 20.09 -20.63 -12.55
C ARG A 665 20.73 -21.62 -13.50
N TYR A 666 20.44 -22.92 -13.33
CA TYR A 666 20.93 -23.96 -14.23
C TYR A 666 20.43 -23.75 -15.65
N TYR A 667 19.13 -23.49 -15.84
CA TYR A 667 18.57 -23.18 -17.16
C TYR A 667 19.19 -21.92 -17.78
N LYS A 668 19.34 -20.83 -17.01
CA LYS A 668 20.04 -19.62 -17.47
C LYS A 668 21.47 -19.93 -17.94
N LYS A 669 22.22 -20.72 -17.17
CA LYS A 669 23.60 -21.12 -17.52
C LYS A 669 23.67 -21.96 -18.79
N MET A 670 22.67 -22.80 -19.04
CA MET A 670 22.56 -23.63 -20.25
C MET A 670 21.99 -22.86 -21.45
N GLY A 671 21.66 -21.56 -21.30
CA GLY A 671 21.05 -20.75 -22.36
C GLY A 671 19.59 -21.12 -22.64
N VAL A 672 18.92 -21.80 -21.71
CA VAL A 672 17.54 -22.26 -21.87
C VAL A 672 16.56 -21.24 -21.27
N LYS A 673 15.67 -20.72 -22.12
CA LYS A 673 14.57 -19.84 -21.74
C LYS A 673 13.46 -20.66 -21.06
N TRP A 674 12.78 -20.09 -20.09
CA TRP A 674 11.70 -20.78 -19.37
C TRP A 674 10.46 -19.92 -19.14
N ALA A 675 9.36 -20.61 -18.84
CA ALA A 675 8.07 -20.05 -18.47
C ALA A 675 7.57 -20.55 -17.11
N VAL A 676 6.69 -19.79 -16.49
CA VAL A 676 5.90 -20.20 -15.31
C VAL A 676 4.45 -20.33 -15.71
N ILE A 677 3.79 -21.39 -15.24
CA ILE A 677 2.34 -21.57 -15.42
C ILE A 677 1.67 -21.36 -14.06
N GLY A 678 0.82 -20.36 -13.96
CA GLY A 678 0.10 -20.00 -12.74
C GLY A 678 -1.40 -20.23 -12.83
N ASP A 679 -2.04 -20.26 -11.67
CA ASP A 679 -3.49 -20.41 -11.52
C ASP A 679 -4.18 -19.02 -11.57
N GLU A 680 -5.15 -18.75 -10.71
CA GLU A 680 -5.84 -17.47 -10.61
C GLU A 680 -5.15 -16.46 -9.69
N ASN A 681 -5.36 -15.16 -9.95
CA ASN A 681 -4.87 -14.02 -9.17
C ASN A 681 -3.37 -14.11 -8.83
N TYR A 682 -2.58 -14.53 -9.80
CA TYR A 682 -1.15 -14.74 -9.63
C TYR A 682 -0.44 -13.43 -9.29
N GLY A 683 0.45 -13.47 -8.30
CA GLY A 683 1.13 -12.27 -7.78
C GLY A 683 0.26 -11.42 -6.86
N GLU A 684 -0.76 -12.01 -6.22
CA GLU A 684 -1.56 -11.34 -5.20
C GLU A 684 -0.69 -10.78 -4.06
N GLY A 685 -1.04 -9.59 -3.55
CA GLY A 685 -0.52 -9.09 -2.30
C GLY A 685 0.42 -7.89 -2.43
N SER A 686 1.70 -8.07 -2.07
CA SER A 686 2.64 -6.95 -1.84
C SER A 686 3.12 -6.36 -3.15
N SER A 687 3.40 -5.06 -3.19
CA SER A 687 3.81 -4.34 -4.40
C SER A 687 5.23 -4.66 -4.93
N ARG A 688 5.99 -5.51 -4.22
CA ARG A 688 7.41 -5.76 -4.47
C ARG A 688 7.71 -6.09 -5.94
N GLU A 689 8.50 -5.24 -6.58
CA GLU A 689 8.91 -5.43 -7.98
C GLU A 689 9.95 -6.55 -8.15
N HIS A 690 10.61 -6.98 -7.07
CA HIS A 690 11.52 -8.12 -7.08
C HIS A 690 10.84 -9.39 -7.58
N ALA A 691 9.54 -9.57 -7.34
CA ALA A 691 8.78 -10.69 -7.89
C ALA A 691 8.76 -10.71 -9.44
N ALA A 692 9.09 -9.60 -10.11
CA ALA A 692 9.28 -9.52 -11.56
C ALA A 692 10.77 -9.43 -11.96
N LEU A 693 11.61 -8.75 -11.18
CA LEU A 693 13.05 -8.65 -11.45
C LEU A 693 13.77 -10.01 -11.30
N GLU A 694 13.45 -10.78 -10.27
CA GLU A 694 14.07 -12.09 -10.01
C GLU A 694 13.83 -13.11 -11.13
N PRO A 695 12.58 -13.36 -11.60
CA PRO A 695 12.38 -14.26 -12.72
C PRO A 695 13.06 -13.75 -14.00
N ARG A 696 13.05 -12.43 -14.24
CA ARG A 696 13.75 -11.84 -15.39
C ARG A 696 15.25 -12.06 -15.33
N HIS A 697 15.83 -11.84 -14.15
CA HIS A 697 17.25 -12.01 -13.87
C HIS A 697 17.69 -13.48 -14.00
N LEU A 698 16.85 -14.44 -13.59
CA LEU A 698 17.13 -15.87 -13.68
C LEU A 698 16.73 -16.52 -15.02
N GLY A 699 16.54 -15.73 -16.08
CA GLY A 699 16.35 -16.23 -17.46
C GLY A 699 14.91 -16.52 -17.87
N GLY A 700 13.94 -16.16 -17.04
CA GLY A 700 12.51 -16.26 -17.36
C GLY A 700 12.12 -15.33 -18.50
N ARG A 701 11.10 -15.72 -19.25
CA ARG A 701 10.57 -14.93 -20.37
C ARG A 701 9.07 -14.71 -20.31
N VAL A 702 8.32 -15.72 -19.88
CA VAL A 702 6.86 -15.71 -19.94
C VAL A 702 6.27 -16.22 -18.64
N ILE A 703 5.20 -15.58 -18.17
CA ILE A 703 4.36 -16.10 -17.11
C ILE A 703 2.94 -16.21 -17.69
N ILE A 704 2.39 -17.43 -17.72
CA ILE A 704 1.06 -17.70 -18.27
C ILE A 704 0.13 -18.09 -17.12
N THR A 705 -0.98 -17.38 -16.96
CA THR A 705 -1.88 -17.59 -15.81
C THR A 705 -3.33 -17.58 -16.22
N LYS A 706 -4.25 -17.96 -15.32
CA LYS A 706 -5.68 -17.71 -15.54
C LYS A 706 -6.00 -16.23 -15.34
N SER A 707 -5.37 -15.59 -14.36
CA SER A 707 -5.48 -14.16 -14.08
C SER A 707 -4.33 -13.66 -13.20
N PHE A 708 -4.04 -12.36 -13.28
CA PHE A 708 -3.00 -11.69 -12.50
C PHE A 708 -3.58 -10.68 -11.51
N ALA A 709 -2.84 -10.42 -10.43
CA ALA A 709 -3.00 -9.22 -9.63
C ALA A 709 -2.39 -7.99 -10.35
N ARG A 710 -3.05 -6.83 -10.22
CA ARG A 710 -2.75 -5.59 -10.98
C ARG A 710 -1.29 -5.13 -10.93
N ILE A 711 -0.73 -4.99 -9.72
CA ILE A 711 0.63 -4.45 -9.53
C ILE A 711 1.65 -5.42 -10.11
N HIS A 712 1.47 -6.72 -9.87
CA HIS A 712 2.42 -7.72 -10.36
C HIS A 712 2.43 -7.79 -11.88
N GLU A 713 1.28 -7.77 -12.54
CA GLU A 713 1.19 -7.71 -14.01
C GLU A 713 1.96 -6.50 -14.56
N THR A 714 1.81 -5.33 -13.94
CA THR A 714 2.53 -4.11 -14.34
C THR A 714 4.04 -4.27 -14.16
N ASN A 715 4.48 -4.80 -13.02
CA ASN A 715 5.89 -5.07 -12.74
C ASN A 715 6.51 -6.03 -13.77
N LEU A 716 5.79 -7.10 -14.16
CA LEU A 716 6.27 -8.03 -15.19
C LEU A 716 6.51 -7.32 -16.53
N LYS A 717 5.56 -6.48 -16.97
CA LYS A 717 5.71 -5.68 -18.20
C LYS A 717 6.89 -4.70 -18.10
N LYS A 718 7.03 -4.01 -16.97
CA LYS A 718 8.13 -3.06 -16.72
C LYS A 718 9.51 -3.72 -16.85
N GLN A 719 9.63 -4.99 -16.45
CA GLN A 719 10.89 -5.76 -16.55
C GLN A 719 11.04 -6.55 -17.87
N GLY A 720 10.18 -6.30 -18.86
CA GLY A 720 10.26 -6.92 -20.18
C GLY A 720 9.90 -8.41 -20.22
N LEU A 721 9.18 -8.91 -19.21
CA LEU A 721 8.55 -10.23 -19.24
C LEU A 721 7.18 -10.14 -19.94
N LEU A 722 6.69 -11.29 -20.43
CA LEU A 722 5.35 -11.42 -20.99
C LEU A 722 4.37 -12.02 -19.96
N PRO A 723 3.59 -11.20 -19.23
CA PRO A 723 2.41 -11.68 -18.51
C PRO A 723 1.30 -11.98 -19.52
N LEU A 724 0.97 -13.27 -19.66
CA LEU A 724 -0.06 -13.75 -20.57
C LEU A 724 -1.16 -14.46 -19.77
N THR A 725 -2.39 -14.33 -20.25
CA THR A 725 -3.55 -14.99 -19.65
C THR A 725 -4.15 -15.99 -20.62
N PHE A 726 -4.61 -17.14 -20.14
CA PHE A 726 -5.32 -18.08 -20.99
C PHE A 726 -6.59 -17.44 -21.57
N ALA A 727 -6.83 -17.60 -22.87
CA ALA A 727 -8.12 -17.22 -23.45
C ALA A 727 -9.25 -18.13 -22.93
N ASP A 728 -8.95 -19.42 -22.74
CA ASP A 728 -9.77 -20.36 -22.00
C ASP A 728 -9.01 -20.85 -20.75
N PRO A 729 -9.45 -20.49 -19.52
CA PRO A 729 -8.83 -20.95 -18.29
C PRO A 729 -8.72 -22.48 -18.16
N ALA A 730 -9.52 -23.27 -18.89
CA ALA A 730 -9.41 -24.72 -18.92
C ALA A 730 -8.13 -25.22 -19.60
N ASP A 731 -7.51 -24.41 -20.49
CA ASP A 731 -6.23 -24.72 -21.14
C ASP A 731 -5.08 -24.89 -20.15
N TYR A 732 -5.22 -24.32 -18.93
CA TYR A 732 -4.31 -24.61 -17.82
C TYR A 732 -4.15 -26.12 -17.59
N ASN A 733 -5.19 -26.93 -17.81
CA ASN A 733 -5.14 -28.38 -17.61
C ASN A 733 -4.44 -29.14 -18.75
N LYS A 734 -4.30 -28.53 -19.93
CA LYS A 734 -3.61 -29.14 -21.09
C LYS A 734 -2.10 -29.10 -20.95
N ILE A 735 -1.57 -28.10 -20.24
CA ILE A 735 -0.13 -27.90 -20.07
C ILE A 735 0.39 -28.73 -18.88
N HIS A 736 1.37 -29.59 -19.11
CA HIS A 736 2.02 -30.41 -18.09
C HIS A 736 3.47 -29.95 -17.87
N PRO A 737 4.07 -30.18 -16.67
CA PRO A 737 5.44 -29.74 -16.38
C PRO A 737 6.52 -30.20 -17.36
N VAL A 738 6.28 -31.31 -18.06
CA VAL A 738 7.21 -31.91 -19.04
C VAL A 738 7.08 -31.33 -20.45
N ASP A 739 6.03 -30.54 -20.72
CA ASP A 739 5.79 -29.95 -22.03
C ASP A 739 6.77 -28.81 -22.33
N LYS A 740 6.99 -28.56 -23.62
CA LYS A 740 7.69 -27.36 -24.08
C LYS A 740 6.70 -26.37 -24.69
N LEU A 741 6.96 -25.08 -24.51
CA LEU A 741 6.07 -24.03 -24.97
C LEU A 741 6.76 -23.13 -25.99
N SER A 742 6.10 -22.89 -27.12
CA SER A 742 6.50 -21.86 -28.07
C SER A 742 5.46 -20.75 -28.13
N ILE A 743 5.86 -19.50 -27.85
CA ILE A 743 5.02 -18.31 -28.04
C ILE A 743 5.35 -17.71 -29.40
N VAL A 744 4.36 -17.71 -30.28
CA VAL A 744 4.53 -17.30 -31.68
C VAL A 744 3.70 -16.07 -32.03
N GLY A 745 4.21 -15.28 -32.97
CA GLY A 745 3.58 -14.04 -33.44
C GLY A 745 4.03 -12.78 -32.69
N LEU A 746 5.22 -12.78 -32.08
CA LEU A 746 5.78 -11.61 -31.40
C LEU A 746 6.22 -10.51 -32.38
N ALA A 747 6.55 -10.88 -33.62
CA ALA A 747 6.83 -9.92 -34.70
C ALA A 747 5.65 -9.00 -35.00
N ASP A 748 4.42 -9.52 -34.89
CA ASP A 748 3.18 -8.79 -35.14
C ASP A 748 2.42 -8.52 -33.82
N PHE A 749 3.15 -8.33 -32.72
CA PHE A 749 2.56 -8.09 -31.41
C PHE A 749 1.85 -6.74 -31.40
N ALA A 750 0.55 -6.75 -31.12
CA ALA A 750 -0.30 -5.56 -31.18
C ALA A 750 -1.34 -5.57 -30.05
N PRO A 751 -1.77 -4.40 -29.54
CA PRO A 751 -2.80 -4.32 -28.51
C PRO A 751 -4.09 -5.04 -28.92
N GLY A 752 -4.62 -5.87 -28.02
CA GLY A 752 -5.87 -6.60 -28.23
C GLY A 752 -5.78 -7.80 -29.18
N LYS A 753 -4.62 -8.10 -29.77
CA LYS A 753 -4.40 -9.27 -30.63
C LYS A 753 -3.82 -10.43 -29.81
N PRO A 754 -4.58 -11.50 -29.54
CA PRO A 754 -4.09 -12.62 -28.75
C PRO A 754 -2.88 -13.30 -29.42
N LEU A 755 -1.94 -13.78 -28.62
CA LEU A 755 -0.78 -14.57 -29.06
C LEU A 755 -1.15 -16.06 -29.12
N LYS A 756 -0.43 -16.80 -29.96
CA LYS A 756 -0.57 -18.26 -30.02
C LYS A 756 0.51 -18.91 -29.17
N CYS A 757 0.13 -19.93 -28.41
CA CYS A 757 1.06 -20.80 -27.69
C CYS A 757 0.93 -22.22 -28.23
N ILE A 758 2.05 -22.77 -28.71
CA ILE A 758 2.15 -24.17 -29.14
C ILE A 758 2.67 -24.97 -27.94
N ILE A 759 1.85 -25.90 -27.46
CA ILE A 759 2.20 -26.87 -26.43
C ILE A 759 2.76 -28.09 -27.15
N LYS A 760 4.03 -28.41 -26.91
CA LYS A 760 4.69 -29.58 -27.50
C LYS A 760 4.84 -30.66 -26.43
N HIS A 761 4.09 -31.75 -26.60
CA HIS A 761 4.10 -32.87 -25.67
C HIS A 761 5.28 -33.81 -25.93
N PRO A 762 5.77 -34.55 -24.91
CA PRO A 762 6.89 -35.48 -25.07
C PRO A 762 6.66 -36.60 -26.09
N ASN A 763 5.40 -36.96 -26.37
CA ASN A 763 5.02 -37.98 -27.36
C ASN A 763 5.05 -37.48 -28.82
N GLY A 764 5.44 -36.22 -29.06
CA GLY A 764 5.50 -35.60 -30.40
C GLY A 764 4.18 -34.97 -30.86
N SER A 765 3.08 -35.13 -30.12
CA SER A 765 1.85 -34.38 -30.38
C SER A 765 1.99 -32.92 -29.95
N GLN A 766 1.21 -32.04 -30.58
CA GLN A 766 1.18 -30.63 -30.25
C GLN A 766 -0.25 -30.09 -30.26
N GLU A 767 -0.52 -29.17 -29.34
CA GLU A 767 -1.78 -28.42 -29.27
C GLU A 767 -1.48 -26.93 -29.39
N THR A 768 -2.40 -26.17 -29.98
CA THR A 768 -2.28 -24.70 -30.05
C THR A 768 -3.41 -24.08 -29.24
N ILE A 769 -3.04 -23.20 -28.31
CA ILE A 769 -3.97 -22.41 -27.50
C ILE A 769 -3.77 -20.91 -27.77
N MET A 770 -4.77 -20.12 -27.40
CA MET A 770 -4.72 -18.66 -27.51
C MET A 770 -4.44 -18.05 -26.14
N LEU A 771 -3.56 -17.06 -26.12
CA LEU A 771 -3.19 -16.31 -24.91
C LEU A 771 -3.50 -14.83 -25.10
N ASN A 772 -4.28 -14.29 -24.17
CA ASN A 772 -4.59 -12.88 -24.09
C ASN A 772 -3.49 -12.11 -23.36
N HIS A 773 -3.41 -10.81 -23.63
CA HIS A 773 -2.52 -9.88 -22.96
C HIS A 773 -3.20 -8.51 -22.86
N THR A 774 -2.72 -7.66 -21.95
CA THR A 774 -3.27 -6.31 -21.74
C THR A 774 -2.27 -5.21 -22.10
N PHE A 775 -1.29 -5.51 -22.97
CA PHE A 775 -0.31 -4.51 -23.40
C PHE A 775 -0.97 -3.46 -24.30
N ASN A 776 -0.66 -2.19 -24.06
CA ASN A 776 -0.82 -1.11 -25.03
C ASN A 776 0.49 -0.93 -25.84
N GLU A 777 0.50 -0.03 -26.82
CA GLU A 777 1.68 0.23 -27.66
C GLU A 777 2.92 0.59 -26.82
N SER A 778 2.79 1.49 -25.85
CA SER A 778 3.91 1.92 -25.00
C SER A 778 4.52 0.77 -24.18
N GLN A 779 3.69 -0.15 -23.71
CA GLN A 779 4.14 -1.34 -22.98
C GLN A 779 4.81 -2.37 -23.91
N ILE A 780 4.38 -2.45 -25.18
CA ILE A 780 5.06 -3.29 -26.19
C ILE A 780 6.47 -2.75 -26.44
N GLU A 781 6.66 -1.43 -26.49
CA GLU A 781 8.00 -0.84 -26.59
C GLU A 781 8.89 -1.19 -25.39
N TRP A 782 8.34 -1.30 -24.17
CA TRP A 782 9.10 -1.76 -23.00
C TRP A 782 9.60 -3.20 -23.17
N PHE A 783 8.73 -4.08 -23.68
CA PHE A 783 9.09 -5.45 -24.00
C PHE A 783 10.20 -5.50 -25.07
N GLN A 784 10.03 -4.76 -26.17
CA GLN A 784 11.00 -4.71 -27.26
C GLN A 784 12.38 -4.19 -26.81
N ALA A 785 12.41 -3.18 -25.93
CA ALA A 785 13.65 -2.65 -25.36
C ALA A 785 14.28 -3.57 -24.30
N GLY A 786 13.56 -4.60 -23.84
CA GLY A 786 13.98 -5.53 -22.79
C GLY A 786 13.59 -5.10 -21.37
N SER A 787 13.25 -3.82 -21.19
CA SER A 787 12.61 -3.25 -19.99
C SER A 787 12.12 -1.82 -20.26
N ALA A 788 11.25 -1.29 -19.40
CA ALA A 788 10.86 0.11 -19.43
C ALA A 788 12.03 1.06 -19.13
N LEU A 789 12.97 0.65 -18.28
CA LEU A 789 14.17 1.42 -17.97
C LEU A 789 15.10 1.53 -19.18
N ASN A 790 15.28 0.44 -19.93
CA ASN A 790 16.02 0.46 -21.20
C ASN A 790 15.35 1.41 -22.19
N ARG A 791 14.01 1.36 -22.30
CA ARG A 791 13.26 2.25 -23.17
C ARG A 791 13.43 3.72 -22.79
N MET A 792 13.39 4.04 -21.51
CA MET A 792 13.64 5.39 -20.98
C MET A 792 15.02 5.91 -21.41
N LYS A 793 16.06 5.07 -21.28
CA LYS A 793 17.43 5.41 -21.67
C LYS A 793 17.57 5.66 -23.18
N GLU A 794 16.89 4.86 -24.01
CA GLU A 794 16.85 5.06 -25.47
C GLU A 794 16.22 6.41 -25.86
N LEU A 795 15.18 6.86 -25.14
CA LEU A 795 14.51 8.13 -25.43
C LEU A 795 15.36 9.35 -25.04
N GLN A 796 16.13 9.24 -23.95
CA GLN A 796 17.04 10.31 -23.51
C GLN A 796 18.20 10.49 -24.49
N GLN A 797 18.83 9.40 -24.96
CA GLN A 797 19.95 9.46 -25.91
C GLN A 797 19.56 10.00 -27.29
N LYS A 798 18.29 9.91 -27.67
CA LYS A 798 17.77 10.51 -28.92
C LYS A 798 17.40 11.98 -28.79
N SER A 799 17.23 12.48 -27.57
CA SER A 799 16.83 13.86 -27.27
C SER A 799 18.01 14.77 -26.94
N SER A 800 19.15 14.19 -26.58
CA SER A 800 20.49 14.81 -26.51
C SER A 800 21.18 14.76 -27.86
#